data_AF-A0A8C1BEM2-F1
#
_entry.id   AF-A0A8C1BEM2-F1
#
_cell.length_a   1.000
_cell.length_b   1.000
_cell.length_c   1.000
_cell.angle_alpha   90.00
_cell.angle_beta   90.00
_cell.angle_gamma   90.00
#
_symmetry.space_group_name_H-M   'P 1'
#
loop_
_entity.id
_entity.type
_entity.pdbx_description
1 polymer ?
#
loop_
_entity_poly.entity_id
_entity_poly.type
_entity_poly.pdbx_seq_one_letter_code
_entity_poly.pdbx_strand_id
1 'polypeptide(L)'
;MPSALAVFTCRPNSHPFQERHVYLDEPVKIGRSVARCRPAQNNATFDCKVLSRNHALVWFDHKTGKFYLQDTKSSNGTFINSQRLSRGSEESPPCEVLSGDVIQFGVDVTENTRKVTHGCIVSTIKLFLPDGMEARRRSDVVPAPLPLALDKVSANTPSMYSQELFQLSQYLQEALHREQMLEQKLATLQRLLASTQEASESSWQALIDEDRLLSRLEVMGNQLQAYSKNQTEDGIRKELVALTEDKHNYETTAKESLRRVLQEKIEVVRKLSEVERSLSNTEDECTHLREMNERTQEELRELANKYNGAVNEVKDLTEKIKVAEGKHEELTQKGLNEKKELQLKIEEMEEKEQALQARIEALQADNDFTNERLTALQVRLEQLQEKSIKENNSLDHFLLKSGGDCTLIQQYIECQSVRQLKEAVDSSINKLSNFDEVIDAHLQNNQTTVDNSLASPDRLKENQIDAKECDMSDTLSPSKDKSSDDTSDGQMDEQELNESQNRVSLLKEIDRNLEAGDTEQVIPHLHRELQEAQELANTGKQKCLELQALLEEERRTNRQQTEESAKQIRFLQTQLAKLQSDMEALREQRENTISTTREELYSAQEEILVLRHAMEAATAEREREIAALQGDLSVVTAELDKWRQTAVKYEVEISNLQASFQLQSQHQERASQLQGELEKLQGECSSLQNECDSLRAEKTTLMQKLHRLEEELDSSRERSETLSSSLNALEKSQGDLANKLGSIQDQHQQDASKLKIQLAQAESRTRDLQKEYDDTQNLLSDLRQQYEQTEQEKLSINDELEQCKVNLKLLQEKGSSPSILQPVQAISIGLFLALLYWCFGQLW
;
A
#
# COMPACT_ATOMS: atom_id res chain seq x y z
N MET A 1 23.35 31.40 -15.73
CA MET A 1 21.94 31.61 -15.33
C MET A 1 21.56 30.51 -14.36
N PRO A 2 20.65 30.76 -13.40
CA PRO A 2 19.87 29.67 -12.80
C PRO A 2 19.08 28.98 -13.92
N SER A 3 19.06 27.64 -13.95
CA SER A 3 18.50 26.85 -15.04
C SER A 3 17.77 25.63 -14.47
N ALA A 4 16.55 25.38 -14.91
CA ALA A 4 15.79 24.20 -14.49
C ALA A 4 16.38 22.94 -15.14
N LEU A 5 16.45 21.83 -14.39
CA LEU A 5 17.14 20.61 -14.82
C LEU A 5 16.25 19.38 -14.67
N ALA A 6 16.09 18.62 -15.75
CA ALA A 6 15.46 17.31 -15.75
C ALA A 6 16.53 16.20 -15.90
N VAL A 7 16.64 15.36 -14.86
CA VAL A 7 17.54 14.20 -14.85
C VAL A 7 16.75 12.94 -15.19
N PHE A 8 17.07 12.31 -16.33
CA PHE A 8 16.45 11.06 -16.79
C PHE A 8 17.35 9.86 -16.46
N THR A 9 16.95 9.02 -15.52
CA THR A 9 17.65 7.79 -15.13
C THR A 9 17.02 6.55 -15.76
N CYS A 10 17.85 5.64 -16.28
CA CYS A 10 17.38 4.41 -16.94
C CYS A 10 16.85 3.39 -15.92
N ARG A 11 15.65 2.84 -16.16
CA ARG A 11 15.07 1.76 -15.34
C ARG A 11 15.51 0.37 -15.84
N PRO A 12 15.49 -0.69 -15.00
CA PRO A 12 15.88 -2.04 -15.39
C PRO A 12 15.03 -2.66 -16.52
N ASN A 13 13.78 -2.22 -16.66
CA ASN A 13 12.84 -2.64 -17.70
C ASN A 13 12.86 -1.71 -18.94
N SER A 14 13.91 -0.91 -19.11
CA SER A 14 14.10 -0.02 -20.28
C SER A 14 15.07 -0.62 -21.28
N HIS A 15 14.89 -0.28 -22.56
CA HIS A 15 15.99 -0.30 -23.52
C HIS A 15 17.14 0.58 -22.98
N PRO A 16 18.41 0.11 -22.99
CA PRO A 16 19.49 0.80 -22.28
C PRO A 16 19.79 2.22 -22.79
N PHE A 17 19.96 3.16 -21.87
CA PHE A 17 20.50 4.49 -22.17
C PHE A 17 21.32 5.05 -20.98
N GLN A 18 22.33 5.86 -21.28
CA GLN A 18 23.08 6.61 -20.27
C GLN A 18 22.23 7.76 -19.70
N GLU A 19 22.35 8.01 -18.39
CA GLU A 19 21.65 9.09 -17.67
C GLU A 19 21.80 10.46 -18.36
N ARG A 20 20.72 11.23 -18.42
CA ARG A 20 20.69 12.54 -19.09
C ARG A 20 20.43 13.66 -18.11
N HIS A 21 21.17 14.75 -18.25
CA HIS A 21 21.07 15.99 -17.47
C HIS A 21 20.58 17.09 -18.41
N VAL A 22 19.25 17.15 -18.60
CA VAL A 22 18.59 17.97 -19.61
C VAL A 22 18.17 19.31 -19.02
N TYR A 23 18.88 20.38 -19.37
CA TYR A 23 18.53 21.75 -18.99
C TYR A 23 17.28 22.22 -19.76
N LEU A 24 16.34 22.86 -19.07
CA LEU A 24 15.00 23.23 -19.56
C LEU A 24 14.80 24.75 -19.63
N ASP A 25 15.84 25.48 -20.06
CA ASP A 25 15.74 26.92 -20.39
C ASP A 25 14.76 27.17 -21.55
N GLU A 26 14.70 26.23 -22.51
CA GLU A 26 13.73 26.16 -23.61
C GLU A 26 13.04 24.78 -23.63
N PRO A 27 11.87 24.63 -24.29
CA PRO A 27 11.19 23.34 -24.42
C PRO A 27 12.04 22.28 -25.14
N VAL A 28 12.50 21.26 -24.41
CA VAL A 28 13.35 20.20 -24.96
C VAL A 28 12.51 19.09 -25.57
N LYS A 29 12.84 18.78 -26.82
CA LYS A 29 12.22 17.74 -27.62
C LYS A 29 12.73 16.35 -27.23
N ILE A 30 11.80 15.43 -27.01
CA ILE A 30 12.05 14.00 -26.78
C ILE A 30 11.79 13.21 -28.07
N GLY A 31 12.69 12.29 -28.41
CA GLY A 31 12.48 11.43 -29.57
C GLY A 31 13.68 10.57 -29.98
N ARG A 32 13.52 9.91 -31.13
CA ARG A 32 14.50 8.98 -31.69
C ARG A 32 15.68 9.69 -32.36
N SER A 33 16.87 9.17 -32.10
CA SER A 33 18.14 9.40 -32.81
C SER A 33 17.97 9.51 -34.33
N VAL A 34 18.56 10.56 -34.91
CA VAL A 34 18.62 10.82 -36.36
C VAL A 34 19.98 11.42 -36.72
N ALA A 35 20.34 11.42 -38.01
CA ALA A 35 21.67 11.85 -38.47
C ALA A 35 22.10 13.26 -38.02
N ARG A 36 21.14 14.18 -37.76
CA ARG A 36 21.39 15.55 -37.26
C ARG A 36 21.18 15.73 -35.74
N CYS A 37 20.63 14.73 -35.04
CA CYS A 37 20.32 14.80 -33.62
C CYS A 37 20.72 13.46 -32.99
N ARG A 38 21.91 13.43 -32.38
CA ARG A 38 22.45 12.23 -31.72
C ARG A 38 22.15 12.25 -30.22
N PRO A 39 22.05 11.08 -29.57
CA PRO A 39 22.03 11.00 -28.11
C PRO A 39 23.24 11.73 -27.50
N ALA A 40 22.99 12.60 -26.53
CA ALA A 40 24.02 13.26 -25.73
C ALA A 40 23.48 13.50 -24.31
N GLN A 41 24.38 13.64 -23.32
CA GLN A 41 24.00 13.78 -21.91
C GLN A 41 23.05 14.96 -21.66
N ASN A 42 23.19 16.06 -22.42
CA ASN A 42 22.36 17.26 -22.29
C ASN A 42 21.03 17.21 -23.08
N ASN A 43 20.65 16.07 -23.69
CA ASN A 43 19.43 15.98 -24.49
C ASN A 43 18.59 14.71 -24.22
N ALA A 44 17.29 14.80 -24.52
CA ALA A 44 16.32 13.71 -24.44
C ALA A 44 16.21 12.92 -25.76
N THR A 45 17.31 12.76 -26.50
CA THR A 45 17.34 11.94 -27.73
C THR A 45 17.84 10.52 -27.41
N PHE A 46 17.08 9.50 -27.80
CA PHE A 46 17.35 8.09 -27.51
C PHE A 46 17.53 7.28 -28.80
N ASP A 47 18.41 6.28 -28.82
CA ASP A 47 18.63 5.41 -30.00
C ASP A 47 17.69 4.19 -30.01
N CYS A 48 16.43 4.42 -29.66
CA CYS A 48 15.42 3.37 -29.50
C CYS A 48 14.46 3.32 -30.71
N LYS A 49 14.33 2.13 -31.33
CA LYS A 49 13.56 1.93 -32.57
C LYS A 49 12.06 2.26 -32.43
N VAL A 50 11.45 1.97 -31.26
CA VAL A 50 10.01 2.18 -31.02
C VAL A 50 9.63 3.63 -30.69
N LEU A 51 10.61 4.54 -30.56
CA LEU A 51 10.35 5.98 -30.43
C LEU A 51 10.12 6.65 -31.79
N SER A 52 9.31 7.70 -31.76
CA SER A 52 9.04 8.58 -32.90
C SER A 52 10.12 9.67 -32.99
N ARG A 53 10.36 10.27 -34.17
CA ARG A 53 11.37 11.34 -34.35
C ARG A 53 11.02 12.62 -33.57
N ASN A 54 9.72 12.86 -33.43
CA ASN A 54 9.09 13.76 -32.47
C ASN A 54 8.19 12.82 -31.67
N HIS A 55 8.42 12.65 -30.37
CA HIS A 55 7.65 11.70 -29.56
C HIS A 55 6.94 12.44 -28.42
N ALA A 56 7.69 13.21 -27.63
CA ALA A 56 7.14 14.10 -26.63
C ALA A 56 7.92 15.42 -26.58
N LEU A 57 7.40 16.40 -25.84
CA LEU A 57 8.03 17.67 -25.51
C LEU A 57 8.02 17.83 -23.99
N VAL A 58 9.14 18.23 -23.38
CA VAL A 58 9.26 18.52 -21.95
C VAL A 58 9.76 19.94 -21.74
N TRP A 59 9.15 20.67 -20.79
CA TRP A 59 9.56 22.05 -20.48
C TRP A 59 9.27 22.43 -19.03
N PHE A 60 9.91 23.51 -18.58
CA PHE A 60 9.64 24.17 -17.31
C PHE A 60 8.90 25.50 -17.55
N ASP A 61 7.72 25.65 -16.95
CA ASP A 61 7.00 26.93 -16.97
C ASP A 61 7.47 27.82 -15.81
N HIS A 62 8.33 28.77 -16.16
CA HIS A 62 8.87 29.80 -15.29
C HIS A 62 7.81 30.69 -14.62
N LYS A 63 6.54 30.70 -15.09
CA LYS A 63 5.45 31.47 -14.47
C LYS A 63 4.71 30.70 -13.37
N THR A 64 4.64 29.38 -13.47
CA THR A 64 3.91 28.53 -12.50
C THR A 64 4.83 27.69 -11.61
N GLY A 65 6.12 27.62 -11.93
CA GLY A 65 7.10 26.79 -11.19
C GLY A 65 6.91 25.29 -11.41
N LYS A 66 6.25 24.90 -12.51
CA LYS A 66 5.85 23.52 -12.82
C LYS A 66 6.55 22.98 -14.05
N PHE A 67 6.72 21.66 -14.09
CA PHE A 67 7.26 20.93 -15.22
C PHE A 67 6.12 20.24 -15.97
N TYR A 68 6.19 20.26 -17.29
CA TYR A 68 5.16 19.71 -18.16
C TYR A 68 5.76 18.75 -19.20
N LEU A 69 5.01 17.70 -19.50
CA LEU A 69 5.27 16.74 -20.57
C LEU A 69 4.03 16.66 -21.48
N GLN A 70 4.25 16.64 -22.79
CA GLN A 70 3.19 16.52 -23.79
C GLN A 70 3.57 15.50 -24.86
N ASP A 71 2.66 14.59 -25.21
CA ASP A 71 2.81 13.68 -26.36
C ASP A 71 2.58 14.44 -27.67
N THR A 72 3.55 14.37 -28.58
CA THR A 72 3.55 15.10 -29.85
C THR A 72 3.13 14.20 -31.03
N LYS A 73 1.99 13.51 -30.91
CA LYS A 73 1.44 12.55 -31.89
C LYS A 73 2.34 11.33 -32.09
N SER A 74 2.80 10.76 -30.97
CA SER A 74 3.64 9.58 -30.97
C SER A 74 2.87 8.34 -31.44
N SER A 75 3.56 7.46 -32.16
CA SER A 75 2.93 6.26 -32.73
C SER A 75 2.55 5.25 -31.65
N ASN A 76 3.44 5.07 -30.66
CA ASN A 76 3.36 4.04 -29.64
C ASN A 76 2.90 4.54 -28.26
N GLY A 77 2.68 5.85 -28.09
CA GLY A 77 2.20 6.49 -26.86
C GLY A 77 3.31 6.90 -25.89
N THR A 78 3.12 8.05 -25.25
CA THR A 78 3.81 8.48 -24.02
C THR A 78 2.97 8.14 -22.80
N PHE A 79 3.63 7.77 -21.70
CA PHE A 79 2.98 7.38 -20.45
C PHE A 79 3.68 8.05 -19.25
N ILE A 80 2.90 8.46 -18.23
CA ILE A 80 3.39 8.90 -16.92
C ILE A 80 2.78 7.96 -15.88
N ASN A 81 3.62 7.32 -15.05
CA ASN A 81 3.22 6.36 -14.01
C ASN A 81 2.22 5.31 -14.54
N SER A 82 2.56 4.69 -15.67
CA SER A 82 1.74 3.73 -16.44
C SER A 82 0.45 4.28 -17.06
N GLN A 83 0.06 5.54 -16.82
CA GLN A 83 -1.09 6.18 -17.46
C GLN A 83 -0.70 6.80 -18.81
N ARG A 84 -1.40 6.42 -19.88
CA ARG A 84 -1.16 6.91 -21.25
C ARG A 84 -1.74 8.32 -21.46
N LEU A 85 -1.00 9.22 -22.12
CA LEU A 85 -1.39 10.64 -22.26
C LEU A 85 -2.34 10.92 -23.45
N SER A 86 -2.19 10.20 -24.55
CA SER A 86 -3.02 10.31 -25.77
C SER A 86 -3.11 8.97 -26.52
N ARG A 87 -4.06 8.82 -27.44
CA ARG A 87 -4.10 7.65 -28.34
C ARG A 87 -2.96 7.72 -29.36
N GLY A 88 -2.68 6.60 -30.04
CA GLY A 88 -1.60 6.54 -31.03
C GLY A 88 -1.82 7.54 -32.16
N SER A 89 -0.83 8.40 -32.42
CA SER A 89 -0.88 9.52 -33.37
C SER A 89 -1.79 10.71 -32.99
N GLU A 90 -2.32 10.76 -31.76
CA GLU A 90 -3.04 11.92 -31.20
C GLU A 90 -2.12 12.75 -30.28
N GLU A 91 -2.38 14.06 -30.19
CA GLU A 91 -1.65 15.00 -29.34
C GLU A 91 -2.25 14.99 -27.93
N SER A 92 -1.43 14.94 -26.87
CA SER A 92 -1.96 15.09 -25.51
C SER A 92 -2.13 16.57 -25.15
N PRO A 93 -2.97 16.91 -24.15
CA PRO A 93 -2.79 18.15 -23.41
C PRO A 93 -1.43 18.13 -22.66
N PRO A 94 -0.90 19.29 -22.23
CA PRO A 94 0.22 19.34 -21.31
C PRO A 94 -0.12 18.69 -19.97
N CYS A 95 0.62 17.66 -19.58
CA CYS A 95 0.47 16.98 -18.29
C CYS A 95 1.59 17.41 -17.34
N GLU A 96 1.24 17.76 -16.10
CA GLU A 96 2.21 18.12 -15.06
C GLU A 96 3.01 16.89 -14.62
N VAL A 97 4.32 17.07 -14.39
CA VAL A 97 5.25 16.01 -13.96
C VAL A 97 5.91 16.41 -12.65
N LEU A 98 6.05 15.46 -11.73
CA LEU A 98 6.65 15.63 -10.41
C LEU A 98 7.98 14.88 -10.30
N SER A 99 8.84 15.29 -9.36
CA SER A 99 10.12 14.60 -9.17
C SER A 99 9.88 13.18 -8.62
N GLY A 100 10.53 12.18 -9.21
CA GLY A 100 10.35 10.77 -8.90
C GLY A 100 9.35 10.02 -9.81
N ASP A 101 8.62 10.71 -10.70
CA ASP A 101 7.69 10.06 -11.63
C ASP A 101 8.40 9.09 -12.60
N VAL A 102 7.71 8.02 -12.99
CA VAL A 102 8.17 7.08 -14.02
C VAL A 102 7.54 7.45 -15.36
N ILE A 103 8.37 7.90 -16.30
CA ILE A 103 7.95 8.23 -17.67
C ILE A 103 8.34 7.08 -18.60
N GLN A 104 7.44 6.67 -19.47
CA GLN A 104 7.68 5.68 -20.51
C GLN A 104 7.36 6.25 -21.90
N PHE A 105 8.24 5.97 -22.86
CA PHE A 105 8.14 6.40 -24.26
C PHE A 105 8.03 5.17 -25.15
N GLY A 106 6.84 4.98 -25.75
CA GLY A 106 6.48 3.81 -26.53
C GLY A 106 6.16 2.57 -25.69
N VAL A 107 5.95 1.46 -26.39
CA VAL A 107 5.73 0.11 -25.82
C VAL A 107 6.67 -0.86 -26.53
N ASP A 108 6.92 -2.01 -25.92
CA ASP A 108 7.76 -3.06 -26.51
C ASP A 108 7.10 -3.64 -27.77
N VAL A 109 7.86 -3.78 -28.86
CA VAL A 109 7.37 -4.27 -30.15
C VAL A 109 8.19 -5.46 -30.63
N THR A 110 7.55 -6.63 -30.73
CA THR A 110 8.13 -7.85 -31.30
C THR A 110 7.95 -7.89 -32.81
N GLU A 111 9.03 -8.06 -33.57
CA GLU A 111 8.95 -8.26 -35.02
C GLU A 111 8.61 -9.73 -35.34
N ASN A 112 7.35 -9.99 -35.71
CA ASN A 112 6.84 -11.32 -36.11
C ASN A 112 7.71 -12.03 -37.16
N THR A 113 8.38 -11.28 -38.04
CA THR A 113 9.26 -11.81 -39.10
C THR A 113 10.63 -12.30 -38.61
N ARG A 114 11.03 -11.99 -37.37
CA ARG A 114 12.38 -12.27 -36.84
C ARG A 114 12.45 -12.72 -35.38
N LYS A 115 11.33 -12.74 -34.64
CA LYS A 115 11.28 -13.01 -33.18
C LYS A 115 12.20 -12.09 -32.35
N VAL A 116 12.47 -10.86 -32.81
CA VAL A 116 13.25 -9.85 -32.09
C VAL A 116 12.30 -8.85 -31.42
N THR A 117 12.40 -8.70 -30.10
CA THR A 117 11.68 -7.68 -29.34
C THR A 117 12.50 -6.39 -29.26
N HIS A 118 11.90 -5.27 -29.64
CA HIS A 118 12.47 -3.94 -29.46
C HIS A 118 11.83 -3.27 -28.25
N GLY A 119 12.58 -3.20 -27.16
CA GLY A 119 12.13 -2.58 -25.91
C GLY A 119 11.92 -1.06 -26.02
N CYS A 120 10.99 -0.53 -25.24
CA CYS A 120 10.70 0.89 -25.08
C CYS A 120 11.70 1.61 -24.14
N ILE A 121 11.60 2.93 -24.02
CA ILE A 121 12.39 3.70 -23.05
C ILE A 121 11.55 3.89 -21.78
N VAL A 122 12.05 3.45 -20.64
CA VAL A 122 11.44 3.65 -19.31
C VAL A 122 12.44 4.38 -18.41
N SER A 123 12.05 5.55 -17.92
CA SER A 123 12.91 6.43 -17.14
C SER A 123 12.23 6.86 -15.84
N THR A 124 12.96 6.90 -14.74
CA THR A 124 12.56 7.77 -13.62
C THR A 124 13.11 9.16 -13.90
N ILE A 125 12.26 10.18 -13.74
CA ILE A 125 12.68 11.58 -13.85
C ILE A 125 12.93 12.15 -12.45
N LYS A 126 14.02 12.91 -12.30
CA LYS A 126 14.19 13.85 -11.19
C LYS A 126 14.19 15.26 -11.76
N LEU A 127 13.53 16.17 -11.07
CA LEU A 127 13.30 17.53 -11.53
C LEU A 127 13.90 18.51 -10.53
N PHE A 128 14.65 19.50 -11.00
CA PHE A 128 15.27 20.53 -10.17
C PHE A 128 14.87 21.90 -10.69
N LEU A 129 14.43 22.76 -9.77
CA LEU A 129 14.08 24.15 -10.02
C LEU A 129 15.34 24.98 -10.34
N PRO A 130 15.21 26.17 -10.95
CA PRO A 130 16.36 27.02 -11.30
C PRO A 130 17.24 27.43 -10.10
N ASP A 131 16.70 27.40 -8.88
CA ASP A 131 17.42 27.65 -7.62
C ASP A 131 18.27 26.45 -7.13
N GLY A 132 18.18 25.30 -7.81
CA GLY A 132 18.87 24.06 -7.46
C GLY A 132 18.13 23.15 -6.48
N MET A 133 16.94 23.53 -5.99
CA MET A 133 16.12 22.66 -5.15
C MET A 133 15.44 21.57 -6.00
N GLU A 134 15.30 20.36 -5.44
CA GLU A 134 14.50 19.32 -6.08
C GLU A 134 13.03 19.74 -6.09
N ALA A 135 12.37 19.66 -7.25
CA ALA A 135 10.97 19.98 -7.40
C ALA A 135 10.10 19.00 -6.62
N ARG A 136 8.90 19.45 -6.23
CA ARG A 136 7.94 18.71 -5.40
C ARG A 136 7.80 17.25 -5.85
N ARG A 137 7.99 16.30 -4.93
CA ARG A 137 7.78 14.88 -5.22
C ARG A 137 6.32 14.52 -5.07
N ARG A 138 5.89 13.45 -5.74
CA ARG A 138 4.52 12.93 -5.64
C ARG A 138 4.18 12.40 -4.24
N SER A 139 5.18 12.06 -3.42
CA SER A 139 5.06 11.74 -1.99
C SER A 139 4.61 12.92 -1.12
N ASP A 140 4.91 14.15 -1.55
CA ASP A 140 4.74 15.36 -0.74
C ASP A 140 3.39 16.05 -1.07
N VAL A 141 2.63 15.47 -2.01
CA VAL A 141 1.30 15.93 -2.41
C VAL A 141 0.26 15.19 -1.57
N VAL A 142 -0.01 15.74 -0.39
CA VAL A 142 -1.29 15.51 0.30
C VAL A 142 -2.41 15.97 -0.65
N PRO A 143 -3.37 15.10 -1.05
CA PRO A 143 -4.54 15.52 -1.80
C PRO A 143 -5.36 16.53 -0.99
N ALA A 144 -5.91 17.56 -1.64
CA ALA A 144 -6.63 18.61 -0.94
C ALA A 144 -7.85 18.05 -0.16
N PRO A 145 -8.14 18.51 1.06
CA PRO A 145 -8.99 17.74 1.97
C PRO A 145 -10.49 17.93 1.71
N LEU A 146 -11.23 16.83 1.79
CA LEU A 146 -12.58 16.84 2.38
C LEU A 146 -12.50 16.14 3.75
N PRO A 147 -13.36 16.51 4.72
CA PRO A 147 -12.94 16.55 6.11
C PRO A 147 -13.11 15.22 6.85
N LEU A 148 -11.98 14.66 7.30
CA LEU A 148 -11.92 13.89 8.54
C LEU A 148 -10.72 14.39 9.36
N ALA A 149 -10.98 14.77 10.60
CA ALA A 149 -9.93 15.20 11.52
C ALA A 149 -9.20 13.99 12.10
N LEU A 150 -7.87 14.08 12.16
CA LEU A 150 -7.08 13.40 13.17
C LEU A 150 -6.00 14.36 13.65
N ASP A 151 -6.09 14.73 14.92
CA ASP A 151 -5.18 15.68 15.56
C ASP A 151 -3.83 15.03 15.91
N LYS A 152 -2.84 15.87 16.20
CA LYS A 152 -1.47 15.47 16.58
C LYS A 152 -1.47 14.85 17.97
N VAL A 153 -1.35 13.52 18.05
CA VAL A 153 -1.01 12.85 19.32
C VAL A 153 0.46 12.45 19.34
N SER A 154 1.09 12.65 20.50
CA SER A 154 2.50 12.36 20.78
C SER A 154 2.86 10.89 20.55
N ALA A 155 4.15 10.62 20.32
CA ALA A 155 4.68 9.27 20.28
C ALA A 155 4.42 8.50 21.59
N ASN A 156 3.68 7.38 21.51
CA ASN A 156 3.92 6.12 22.25
C ASN A 156 2.75 5.10 22.09
N THR A 157 2.66 4.36 20.97
CA THR A 157 1.94 3.07 20.90
C THR A 157 2.34 2.23 19.67
N PRO A 158 2.91 1.02 19.84
CA PRO A 158 3.16 0.08 18.74
C PRO A 158 2.01 -0.94 18.58
N SER A 159 1.05 -0.67 17.67
CA SER A 159 0.01 -1.67 17.31
C SER A 159 -0.64 -1.48 15.92
N MET A 160 -0.79 -0.25 15.43
CA MET A 160 -1.66 0.07 14.27
C MET A 160 -1.38 -0.74 12.99
N TYR A 161 -0.11 -1.02 12.69
CA TYR A 161 0.31 -1.70 11.45
C TYR A 161 -0.34 -3.09 11.26
N SER A 162 -0.75 -3.77 12.33
CA SER A 162 -1.44 -5.07 12.22
C SER A 162 -2.86 -4.97 11.70
N GLN A 163 -3.57 -3.85 11.95
CA GLN A 163 -4.98 -3.70 11.60
C GLN A 163 -5.15 -3.31 10.12
N GLU A 164 -4.30 -2.41 9.64
CA GLU A 164 -4.24 -2.03 8.21
C GLU A 164 -3.87 -3.23 7.33
N LEU A 165 -2.92 -4.06 7.79
CA LEU A 165 -2.46 -5.25 7.06
C LEU A 165 -3.52 -6.37 7.03
N PHE A 166 -4.28 -6.55 8.13
CA PHE A 166 -5.46 -7.42 8.14
C PHE A 166 -6.56 -6.91 7.19
N GLN A 167 -6.85 -5.62 7.19
CA GLN A 167 -7.87 -5.02 6.33
C GLN A 167 -7.46 -5.09 4.84
N LEU A 168 -6.18 -4.93 4.52
CA LEU A 168 -5.63 -5.17 3.18
C LEU A 168 -5.77 -6.64 2.78
N SER A 169 -5.47 -7.59 3.67
CA SER A 169 -5.68 -9.02 3.42
C SER A 169 -7.16 -9.35 3.12
N GLN A 170 -8.08 -8.74 3.86
CA GLN A 170 -9.53 -8.89 3.63
C GLN A 170 -9.93 -8.40 2.24
N TYR A 171 -9.50 -7.20 1.83
CA TYR A 171 -9.76 -6.69 0.48
C TYR A 171 -9.12 -7.56 -0.61
N LEU A 172 -7.95 -8.16 -0.36
CA LEU A 172 -7.28 -9.05 -1.33
C LEU A 172 -8.06 -10.35 -1.54
N GLN A 173 -8.59 -10.95 -0.46
CA GLN A 173 -9.49 -12.11 -0.55
C GLN A 173 -10.82 -11.75 -1.24
N GLU A 174 -11.37 -10.56 -0.95
CA GLU A 174 -12.58 -10.05 -1.60
C GLU A 174 -12.39 -9.73 -3.10
N ALA A 175 -11.18 -9.36 -3.51
CA ALA A 175 -10.82 -9.19 -4.93
C ALA A 175 -10.71 -10.55 -5.63
N LEU A 176 -9.95 -11.49 -5.04
CA LEU A 176 -9.77 -12.85 -5.56
C LEU A 176 -11.11 -13.60 -5.72
N HIS A 177 -12.02 -13.46 -4.77
CA HIS A 177 -13.34 -14.11 -4.88
C HIS A 177 -14.22 -13.49 -5.98
N ARG A 178 -14.13 -12.17 -6.22
CA ARG A 178 -14.80 -11.52 -7.35
C ARG A 178 -14.19 -11.94 -8.69
N GLU A 179 -12.87 -12.10 -8.76
CA GLU A 179 -12.13 -12.57 -9.93
C GLU A 179 -12.57 -14.00 -10.30
N GLN A 180 -12.53 -14.94 -9.36
CA GLN A 180 -13.03 -16.32 -9.55
C GLN A 180 -14.49 -16.35 -10.03
N MET A 181 -15.36 -15.50 -9.46
CA MET A 181 -16.77 -15.45 -9.88
C MET A 181 -16.96 -14.81 -11.28
N LEU A 182 -16.03 -13.98 -11.74
CA LEU A 182 -16.00 -13.47 -13.12
C LEU A 182 -15.48 -14.54 -14.09
N GLU A 183 -14.43 -15.28 -13.75
CA GLU A 183 -13.95 -16.43 -14.54
C GLU A 183 -15.05 -17.48 -14.72
N GLN A 184 -15.75 -17.84 -13.65
CA GLN A 184 -16.82 -18.84 -13.68
C GLN A 184 -18.02 -18.39 -14.54
N LYS A 185 -18.34 -17.09 -14.53
CA LYS A 185 -19.34 -16.48 -15.44
C LYS A 185 -18.85 -16.48 -16.89
N LEU A 186 -17.59 -16.15 -17.14
CA LEU A 186 -16.98 -16.12 -18.47
C LEU A 186 -16.93 -17.52 -19.09
N ALA A 187 -16.53 -18.53 -18.33
CA ALA A 187 -16.57 -19.94 -18.76
C ALA A 187 -18.00 -20.43 -19.07
N THR A 188 -19.00 -19.96 -18.30
CA THR A 188 -20.41 -20.26 -18.55
C THR A 188 -20.93 -19.59 -19.84
N LEU A 189 -20.53 -18.33 -20.08
CA LEU A 189 -20.84 -17.62 -21.33
C LEU A 189 -20.16 -18.25 -22.55
N GLN A 190 -18.91 -18.71 -22.42
CA GLN A 190 -18.21 -19.45 -23.47
C GLN A 190 -18.93 -20.76 -23.83
N ARG A 191 -19.40 -21.52 -22.83
CA ARG A 191 -20.16 -22.76 -23.04
C ARG A 191 -21.50 -22.50 -23.74
N LEU A 192 -22.21 -21.44 -23.34
CA LEU A 192 -23.45 -21.00 -24.00
C LEU A 192 -23.20 -20.55 -25.44
N LEU A 193 -22.12 -19.83 -25.70
CA LEU A 193 -21.73 -19.39 -27.05
C LEU A 193 -21.43 -20.58 -27.96
N ALA A 194 -20.65 -21.55 -27.48
CA ALA A 194 -20.33 -22.77 -28.23
C ALA A 194 -21.59 -23.59 -28.57
N SER A 195 -22.46 -23.83 -27.59
CA SER A 195 -23.73 -24.55 -27.81
C SER A 195 -24.68 -23.80 -28.76
N THR A 196 -24.70 -22.45 -28.70
CA THR A 196 -25.48 -21.64 -29.65
C THR A 196 -24.91 -21.70 -31.06
N GLN A 197 -23.58 -21.73 -31.20
CA GLN A 197 -22.90 -21.90 -32.48
C GLN A 197 -23.21 -23.27 -33.09
N GLU A 198 -23.02 -24.35 -32.34
CA GLU A 198 -23.32 -25.73 -32.76
C GLU A 198 -24.78 -25.90 -33.21
N ALA A 199 -25.73 -25.37 -32.43
CA ALA A 199 -27.15 -25.36 -32.80
C ALA A 199 -27.42 -24.57 -34.09
N SER A 200 -26.70 -23.45 -34.31
CA SER A 200 -26.83 -22.66 -35.54
C SER A 200 -26.22 -23.39 -36.76
N GLU A 201 -25.07 -24.03 -36.61
CA GLU A 201 -24.41 -24.80 -37.67
C GLU A 201 -25.25 -26.01 -38.08
N SER A 202 -25.84 -26.71 -37.10
CA SER A 202 -26.83 -27.78 -37.32
C SER A 202 -28.05 -27.27 -38.09
N SER A 203 -28.60 -26.10 -37.71
CA SER A 203 -29.73 -25.48 -38.40
C SER A 203 -29.40 -25.04 -39.83
N TRP A 204 -28.18 -24.56 -40.10
CA TRP A 204 -27.71 -24.26 -41.45
C TRP A 204 -27.55 -25.52 -42.30
N GLN A 205 -27.00 -26.59 -41.73
CA GLN A 205 -26.84 -27.87 -42.43
C GLN A 205 -28.20 -28.48 -42.82
N ALA A 206 -29.18 -28.45 -41.92
CA ALA A 206 -30.53 -28.92 -42.21
C ALA A 206 -31.19 -28.16 -43.39
N LEU A 207 -31.00 -26.83 -43.45
CA LEU A 207 -31.54 -26.00 -44.54
C LEU A 207 -30.84 -26.25 -45.89
N ILE A 208 -29.53 -26.55 -45.87
CA ILE A 208 -28.78 -26.97 -47.06
C ILE A 208 -29.27 -28.33 -47.58
N ASP A 209 -29.60 -29.26 -46.67
CA ASP A 209 -30.11 -30.58 -47.06
C ASP A 209 -31.58 -30.55 -47.51
N GLU A 210 -32.38 -29.60 -47.03
CA GLU A 210 -33.71 -29.29 -47.59
C GLU A 210 -33.61 -28.76 -49.03
N ASP A 211 -32.73 -27.79 -49.30
CA ASP A 211 -32.51 -27.23 -50.66
C ASP A 211 -32.02 -28.29 -51.66
N ARG A 212 -31.16 -29.22 -51.20
CA ARG A 212 -30.74 -30.40 -51.97
C ARG A 212 -31.90 -31.35 -52.29
N LEU A 213 -32.83 -31.55 -51.35
CA LEU A 213 -34.02 -32.38 -51.58
C LEU A 213 -35.00 -31.70 -52.55
N LEU A 214 -35.22 -30.39 -52.43
CA LEU A 214 -36.04 -29.60 -53.36
C LEU A 214 -35.46 -29.64 -54.78
N SER A 215 -34.15 -29.39 -54.93
CA SER A 215 -33.43 -29.50 -56.21
C SER A 215 -33.59 -30.90 -56.85
N ARG A 216 -33.53 -31.97 -56.04
CA ARG A 216 -33.72 -33.34 -56.51
C ARG A 216 -35.17 -33.61 -56.94
N LEU A 217 -36.15 -33.08 -56.22
CA LEU A 217 -37.57 -33.19 -56.58
C LEU A 217 -37.88 -32.45 -57.89
N GLU A 218 -37.28 -31.27 -58.11
CA GLU A 218 -37.40 -30.55 -59.38
C GLU A 218 -36.81 -31.35 -60.56
N VAL A 219 -35.62 -31.93 -60.41
CA VAL A 219 -35.02 -32.80 -61.44
C VAL A 219 -35.92 -34.02 -61.74
N MET A 220 -36.47 -34.68 -60.72
CA MET A 220 -37.39 -35.80 -60.92
C MET A 220 -38.71 -35.38 -61.57
N GLY A 221 -39.25 -34.20 -61.23
CA GLY A 221 -40.43 -33.64 -61.88
C GLY A 221 -40.19 -33.32 -63.37
N ASN A 222 -39.03 -32.74 -63.68
CA ASN A 222 -38.62 -32.45 -65.06
C ASN A 222 -38.41 -33.74 -65.88
N GLN A 223 -37.82 -34.78 -65.29
CA GLN A 223 -37.69 -36.10 -65.92
C GLN A 223 -39.06 -36.72 -66.23
N LEU A 224 -39.98 -36.76 -65.24
CA LEU A 224 -41.35 -37.24 -65.46
C LEU A 224 -42.08 -36.45 -66.55
N GLN A 225 -41.89 -35.13 -66.60
CA GLN A 225 -42.45 -34.28 -67.65
C GLN A 225 -41.86 -34.61 -69.04
N ALA A 226 -40.57 -34.92 -69.15
CA ALA A 226 -39.94 -35.34 -70.40
C ALA A 226 -40.51 -36.67 -70.91
N TYR A 227 -40.52 -37.71 -70.07
CA TYR A 227 -41.11 -39.02 -70.38
C TYR A 227 -42.58 -38.90 -70.83
N SER A 228 -43.34 -37.94 -70.30
CA SER A 228 -44.76 -37.75 -70.65
C SER A 228 -45.03 -37.21 -72.06
N LYS A 229 -44.04 -36.59 -72.75
CA LYS A 229 -44.34 -35.65 -73.85
C LYS A 229 -43.93 -36.06 -75.26
N ASN A 230 -42.92 -36.91 -75.46
CA ASN A 230 -42.63 -37.57 -76.75
C ASN A 230 -41.43 -38.52 -76.59
N GLN A 231 -41.63 -39.83 -76.82
CA GLN A 231 -40.53 -40.80 -76.95
C GLN A 231 -40.78 -41.74 -78.13
N THR A 232 -40.08 -41.47 -79.24
CA THR A 232 -39.92 -42.43 -80.34
C THR A 232 -38.87 -43.47 -79.96
N GLU A 233 -38.97 -44.70 -80.46
CA GLU A 233 -38.07 -45.78 -80.04
C GLU A 233 -36.58 -45.49 -80.30
N ASP A 234 -36.25 -44.84 -81.42
CA ASP A 234 -34.90 -44.37 -81.74
C ASP A 234 -34.44 -43.21 -80.82
N GLY A 235 -35.39 -42.39 -80.35
CA GLY A 235 -35.16 -41.40 -79.29
C GLY A 235 -34.82 -42.08 -77.96
N ILE A 236 -35.64 -43.05 -77.52
CA ILE A 236 -35.39 -43.86 -76.30
C ILE A 236 -34.02 -44.52 -76.38
N ARG A 237 -33.64 -45.11 -77.52
CA ARG A 237 -32.33 -45.75 -77.70
C ARG A 237 -31.17 -44.76 -77.57
N LYS A 238 -31.30 -43.55 -78.12
CA LYS A 238 -30.26 -42.49 -78.01
C LYS A 238 -30.19 -41.91 -76.60
N GLU A 239 -31.33 -41.71 -75.96
CA GLU A 239 -31.44 -41.26 -74.57
C GLU A 239 -30.89 -42.31 -73.60
N LEU A 240 -31.12 -43.61 -73.85
CA LEU A 240 -30.52 -44.70 -73.09
C LEU A 240 -28.99 -44.73 -73.22
N VAL A 241 -28.45 -44.54 -74.44
CA VAL A 241 -27.00 -44.47 -74.67
C VAL A 241 -26.40 -43.27 -73.94
N ALA A 242 -26.99 -42.07 -74.09
CA ALA A 242 -26.55 -40.86 -73.39
C ALA A 242 -26.60 -41.05 -71.87
N LEU A 243 -27.67 -41.62 -71.32
CA LEU A 243 -27.79 -41.92 -69.89
C LEU A 243 -26.76 -42.96 -69.41
N THR A 244 -26.32 -43.90 -70.25
CA THR A 244 -25.22 -44.82 -69.90
C THR A 244 -23.84 -44.16 -69.98
N GLU A 245 -23.61 -43.26 -70.94
CA GLU A 245 -22.38 -42.46 -71.00
C GLU A 245 -22.30 -41.49 -69.82
N ASP A 246 -23.37 -40.74 -69.54
CA ASP A 246 -23.47 -39.86 -68.37
C ASP A 246 -23.30 -40.64 -67.06
N LYS A 247 -23.96 -41.80 -66.90
CA LYS A 247 -23.73 -42.67 -65.73
C LYS A 247 -22.25 -43.02 -65.59
N HIS A 248 -21.58 -43.40 -66.67
CA HIS A 248 -20.16 -43.75 -66.64
C HIS A 248 -19.26 -42.53 -66.33
N ASN A 249 -19.60 -41.36 -66.86
CA ASN A 249 -18.91 -40.10 -66.58
C ASN A 249 -19.06 -39.67 -65.11
N TYR A 250 -20.28 -39.75 -64.56
CA TYR A 250 -20.55 -39.50 -63.14
C TYR A 250 -19.86 -40.51 -62.24
N GLU A 251 -19.91 -41.80 -62.57
CA GLU A 251 -19.25 -42.87 -61.80
C GLU A 251 -17.72 -42.70 -61.79
N THR A 252 -17.13 -42.32 -62.93
CA THR A 252 -15.68 -42.05 -63.04
C THR A 252 -15.30 -40.79 -62.27
N THR A 253 -16.03 -39.69 -62.44
CA THR A 253 -15.80 -38.43 -61.72
C THR A 253 -15.93 -38.62 -60.21
N ALA A 254 -16.94 -39.37 -59.74
CA ALA A 254 -17.14 -39.68 -58.33
C ALA A 254 -16.00 -40.53 -57.76
N LYS A 255 -15.52 -41.55 -58.50
CA LYS A 255 -14.34 -42.35 -58.13
C LYS A 255 -13.08 -41.50 -58.06
N GLU A 256 -12.89 -40.54 -58.95
CA GLU A 256 -11.75 -39.62 -58.92
C GLU A 256 -11.83 -38.62 -57.75
N SER A 257 -13.01 -38.06 -57.44
CA SER A 257 -13.18 -37.21 -56.25
C SER A 257 -12.97 -38.01 -54.95
N LEU A 258 -13.47 -39.25 -54.87
CA LEU A 258 -13.23 -40.13 -53.72
C LEU A 258 -11.74 -40.46 -53.55
N ARG A 259 -11.02 -40.75 -54.65
CA ARG A 259 -9.57 -40.94 -54.63
C ARG A 259 -8.82 -39.69 -54.16
N ARG A 260 -9.25 -38.50 -54.59
CA ARG A 260 -8.66 -37.23 -54.17
C ARG A 260 -8.86 -36.96 -52.67
N VAL A 261 -10.09 -37.11 -52.18
CA VAL A 261 -10.42 -36.97 -50.74
C VAL A 261 -9.70 -38.02 -49.89
N LEU A 262 -9.52 -39.25 -50.39
CA LEU A 262 -8.71 -40.27 -49.72
C LEU A 262 -7.24 -39.87 -49.64
N GLN A 263 -6.66 -39.35 -50.73
CA GLN A 263 -5.28 -38.86 -50.76
C GLN A 263 -5.07 -37.67 -49.81
N GLU A 264 -6.00 -36.71 -49.81
CA GLU A 264 -6.02 -35.57 -48.88
C GLU A 264 -6.12 -36.03 -47.43
N LYS A 265 -7.00 -37.01 -47.13
CA LYS A 265 -7.10 -37.62 -45.79
C LYS A 265 -5.79 -38.29 -45.35
N ILE A 266 -5.12 -39.04 -46.24
CA ILE A 266 -3.82 -39.65 -45.96
C ILE A 266 -2.76 -38.58 -45.67
N GLU A 267 -2.73 -37.49 -46.45
CA GLU A 267 -1.83 -36.37 -46.19
C GLU A 267 -2.13 -35.65 -44.86
N VAL A 268 -3.40 -35.47 -44.50
CA VAL A 268 -3.80 -34.87 -43.22
C VAL A 268 -3.39 -35.77 -42.06
N VAL A 269 -3.59 -37.09 -42.13
CA VAL A 269 -3.12 -38.05 -41.10
C VAL A 269 -1.59 -38.07 -41.01
N ARG A 270 -0.88 -37.94 -42.13
CA ARG A 270 0.59 -37.83 -42.15
C ARG A 270 1.09 -36.52 -41.53
N LYS A 271 0.33 -35.42 -41.68
CA LYS A 271 0.61 -34.12 -41.04
C LYS A 271 0.24 -34.14 -39.55
N LEU A 272 -0.85 -34.79 -39.18
CA LEU A 272 -1.29 -35.00 -37.78
C LEU A 272 -0.19 -35.73 -36.98
N SER A 273 0.22 -36.91 -37.44
CA SER A 273 1.32 -37.68 -36.81
C SER A 273 2.70 -37.02 -36.86
N GLU A 274 2.88 -36.00 -37.69
CA GLU A 274 4.05 -35.13 -37.68
C GLU A 274 3.94 -34.03 -36.61
N VAL A 275 2.75 -33.48 -36.40
CA VAL A 275 2.44 -32.52 -35.33
C VAL A 275 2.42 -33.21 -33.96
N GLU A 276 1.77 -34.36 -33.79
CA GLU A 276 1.70 -35.14 -32.53
C GLU A 276 3.11 -35.47 -32.01
N ARG A 277 4.00 -35.92 -32.89
CA ARG A 277 5.41 -36.16 -32.55
C ARG A 277 6.15 -34.87 -32.22
N SER A 278 5.86 -33.75 -32.89
CA SER A 278 6.46 -32.46 -32.51
C SER A 278 5.95 -31.95 -31.16
N LEU A 279 4.68 -32.21 -30.84
CA LEU A 279 4.06 -31.88 -29.56
C LEU A 279 4.71 -32.68 -28.43
N SER A 280 4.79 -34.01 -28.57
CA SER A 280 5.50 -34.89 -27.61
C SER A 280 6.93 -34.40 -27.34
N ASN A 281 7.70 -34.08 -28.39
CA ASN A 281 9.05 -33.53 -28.22
C ASN A 281 9.04 -32.21 -27.41
N THR A 282 8.09 -31.31 -27.66
CA THR A 282 7.99 -30.06 -26.88
C THR A 282 7.46 -30.27 -25.46
N GLU A 283 6.66 -31.31 -25.21
CA GLU A 283 6.21 -31.70 -23.86
C GLU A 283 7.38 -32.30 -23.05
N ASP A 284 8.24 -33.10 -23.69
CA ASP A 284 9.49 -33.60 -23.12
C ASP A 284 10.49 -32.44 -22.83
N GLU A 285 10.63 -31.47 -23.73
CA GLU A 285 11.41 -30.25 -23.47
C GLU A 285 10.81 -29.43 -22.30
N CYS A 286 9.48 -29.29 -22.22
CA CYS A 286 8.81 -28.57 -21.15
C CYS A 286 8.89 -29.28 -19.79
N THR A 287 8.85 -30.62 -19.74
CA THR A 287 9.05 -31.37 -18.49
C THR A 287 10.51 -31.27 -18.04
N HIS A 288 11.48 -31.42 -18.95
CA HIS A 288 12.90 -31.27 -18.63
C HIS A 288 13.24 -29.86 -18.10
N LEU A 289 12.71 -28.80 -18.73
CA LEU A 289 12.89 -27.43 -18.25
C LEU A 289 12.20 -27.19 -16.89
N ARG A 290 11.08 -27.86 -16.60
CA ARG A 290 10.42 -27.81 -15.30
C ARG A 290 11.27 -28.46 -14.21
N GLU A 291 11.77 -29.68 -14.44
CA GLU A 291 12.69 -30.35 -13.51
C GLU A 291 13.96 -29.51 -13.25
N MET A 292 14.52 -28.88 -14.28
CA MET A 292 15.71 -28.04 -14.13
C MET A 292 15.41 -26.78 -13.29
N ASN A 293 14.23 -26.20 -13.45
CA ASN A 293 13.77 -25.06 -12.63
C ASN A 293 13.56 -25.50 -11.17
N GLU A 294 12.88 -26.64 -10.93
CA GLU A 294 12.68 -27.19 -9.58
C GLU A 294 14.02 -27.49 -8.87
N ARG A 295 15.01 -28.05 -9.58
CA ARG A 295 16.37 -28.25 -9.07
C ARG A 295 17.03 -26.93 -8.67
N THR A 296 17.03 -25.93 -9.55
CA THR A 296 17.65 -24.61 -9.22
C THR A 296 16.88 -23.85 -8.13
N GLN A 297 15.56 -24.05 -8.00
CA GLN A 297 14.77 -23.51 -6.91
C GLN A 297 15.11 -24.15 -5.56
N GLU A 298 15.40 -25.46 -5.53
CA GLU A 298 15.85 -26.13 -4.30
C GLU A 298 17.31 -25.79 -3.95
N GLU A 299 18.21 -25.65 -4.93
CA GLU A 299 19.56 -25.10 -4.72
C GLU A 299 19.51 -23.68 -4.10
N LEU A 300 18.59 -22.83 -4.57
CA LEU A 300 18.35 -21.49 -4.00
C LEU A 300 17.74 -21.57 -2.58
N ARG A 301 16.85 -22.53 -2.31
CA ARG A 301 16.32 -22.78 -0.95
C ARG A 301 17.41 -23.25 0.00
N GLU A 302 18.27 -24.17 -0.41
CA GLU A 302 19.46 -24.58 0.35
C GLU A 302 20.39 -23.40 0.63
N LEU A 303 20.66 -22.55 -0.38
CA LEU A 303 21.53 -21.39 -0.22
C LEU A 303 20.93 -20.35 0.74
N ALA A 304 19.61 -20.11 0.67
CA ALA A 304 18.89 -19.26 1.61
C ALA A 304 18.93 -19.82 3.04
N ASN A 305 18.78 -21.14 3.21
CA ASN A 305 18.91 -21.80 4.52
C ASN A 305 20.33 -21.66 5.09
N LYS A 306 21.37 -21.86 4.25
CA LYS A 306 22.79 -21.66 4.64
C LYS A 306 23.08 -20.20 5.01
N TYR A 307 22.52 -19.24 4.28
CA TYR A 307 22.60 -17.81 4.60
C TYR A 307 21.92 -17.47 5.94
N ASN A 308 20.71 -17.98 6.17
CA ASN A 308 19.99 -17.78 7.43
C ASN A 308 20.74 -18.39 8.63
N GLY A 309 21.41 -19.54 8.45
CA GLY A 309 22.33 -20.12 9.43
C GLY A 309 23.47 -19.16 9.79
N ALA A 310 24.19 -18.66 8.78
CA ALA A 310 25.27 -17.70 8.99
C ALA A 310 24.80 -16.37 9.62
N VAL A 311 23.59 -15.89 9.30
CA VAL A 311 22.99 -14.70 9.95
C VAL A 311 22.71 -14.95 11.43
N ASN A 312 22.25 -16.15 11.81
CA ASN A 312 22.08 -16.53 13.21
C ASN A 312 23.42 -16.65 13.94
N GLU A 313 24.44 -17.26 13.32
CA GLU A 313 25.80 -17.31 13.89
C GLU A 313 26.39 -15.91 14.12
N VAL A 314 26.22 -14.99 13.17
CA VAL A 314 26.64 -13.58 13.30
C VAL A 314 25.87 -12.88 14.43
N LYS A 315 24.57 -13.16 14.60
CA LYS A 315 23.76 -12.63 15.71
C LYS A 315 24.28 -13.13 17.06
N ASP A 316 24.49 -14.44 17.21
CA ASP A 316 25.01 -15.06 18.42
C ASP A 316 26.42 -14.54 18.78
N LEU A 317 27.28 -14.33 17.79
CA LEU A 317 28.59 -13.72 17.97
C LEU A 317 28.47 -12.25 18.38
N THR A 318 27.54 -11.49 17.80
CA THR A 318 27.27 -10.09 18.17
C THR A 318 26.77 -9.99 19.62
N GLU A 319 25.93 -10.91 20.07
CA GLU A 319 25.44 -10.95 21.45
C GLU A 319 26.55 -11.33 22.43
N LYS A 320 27.41 -12.30 22.08
CA LYS A 320 28.64 -12.63 22.86
C LYS A 320 29.60 -11.46 22.95
N ILE A 321 29.77 -10.68 21.87
CA ILE A 321 30.59 -9.46 21.85
C ILE A 321 30.00 -8.42 22.81
N LYS A 322 28.70 -8.11 22.74
CA LYS A 322 28.05 -7.16 23.67
C LYS A 322 28.19 -7.55 25.14
N VAL A 323 28.11 -8.85 25.46
CA VAL A 323 28.32 -9.37 26.82
C VAL A 323 29.79 -9.24 27.25
N ALA A 324 30.75 -9.29 26.33
CA ALA A 324 32.16 -9.03 26.62
C ALA A 324 32.46 -7.53 26.77
N GLU A 325 31.86 -6.69 25.92
CA GLU A 325 31.95 -5.22 25.98
C GLU A 325 31.42 -4.68 27.31
N GLY A 326 30.20 -5.07 27.73
CA GLY A 326 29.64 -4.64 29.02
C GLY A 326 30.47 -5.07 30.24
N LYS A 327 31.10 -6.26 30.20
CA LYS A 327 32.05 -6.70 31.23
C LYS A 327 33.34 -5.88 31.22
N HIS A 328 33.80 -5.44 30.06
CA HIS A 328 34.96 -4.56 29.94
C HIS A 328 34.65 -3.14 30.42
N GLU A 329 33.45 -2.62 30.16
CA GLU A 329 32.95 -1.37 30.74
C GLU A 329 32.87 -1.44 32.27
N GLU A 330 32.31 -2.53 32.83
CA GLU A 330 32.27 -2.76 34.28
C GLU A 330 33.68 -2.79 34.90
N LEU A 331 34.62 -3.53 34.30
CA LEU A 331 36.01 -3.62 34.77
C LEU A 331 36.75 -2.28 34.66
N THR A 332 36.55 -1.52 33.59
CA THR A 332 37.18 -0.19 33.44
C THR A 332 36.56 0.84 34.39
N GLN A 333 35.25 0.80 34.63
CA GLN A 333 34.61 1.64 35.65
C GLN A 333 35.07 1.28 37.07
N LYS A 334 35.26 -0.01 37.37
CA LYS A 334 35.85 -0.47 38.64
C LYS A 334 37.28 0.03 38.80
N GLY A 335 38.13 -0.12 37.79
CA GLY A 335 39.51 0.41 37.81
C GLY A 335 39.58 1.94 37.92
N LEU A 336 38.63 2.68 37.34
CA LEU A 336 38.50 4.13 37.53
C LEU A 336 38.09 4.51 38.95
N ASN A 337 37.24 3.71 39.61
CA ASN A 337 36.85 3.92 40.99
C ASN A 337 38.00 3.60 41.95
N GLU A 338 38.68 2.47 41.77
CA GLU A 338 39.88 2.09 42.52
C GLU A 338 40.99 3.14 42.37
N LYS A 339 41.20 3.68 41.15
CA LYS A 339 42.14 4.79 40.92
C LYS A 339 41.75 6.05 41.72
N LYS A 340 40.47 6.44 41.74
CA LYS A 340 40.01 7.60 42.52
C LYS A 340 40.22 7.40 44.02
N GLU A 341 39.95 6.21 44.54
CA GLU A 341 40.16 5.88 45.96
C GLU A 341 41.64 5.93 46.34
N LEU A 342 42.52 5.40 45.48
CA LEU A 342 43.97 5.51 45.66
C LEU A 342 44.47 6.96 45.56
N GLN A 343 43.88 7.76 44.67
CA GLN A 343 44.26 9.16 44.51
C GLN A 343 43.85 10.01 45.72
N LEU A 344 42.64 9.82 46.26
CA LEU A 344 42.22 10.43 47.53
C LEU A 344 43.12 10.01 48.70
N LYS A 345 43.60 8.76 48.73
CA LYS A 345 44.56 8.28 49.74
C LYS A 345 45.96 8.87 49.58
N ILE A 346 46.36 9.26 48.37
CA ILE A 346 47.61 10.01 48.14
C ILE A 346 47.42 11.44 48.66
N GLU A 347 46.33 12.11 48.29
CA GLU A 347 45.98 13.47 48.75
C GLU A 347 45.91 13.54 50.30
N GLU A 348 45.28 12.56 50.96
CA GLU A 348 45.22 12.45 52.44
C GLU A 348 46.60 12.19 53.09
N MET A 349 47.55 11.61 52.35
CA MET A 349 48.93 11.39 52.83
C MET A 349 49.82 12.61 52.56
N GLU A 350 49.61 13.32 51.45
CA GLU A 350 50.27 14.60 51.15
C GLU A 350 49.86 15.69 52.16
N GLU A 351 48.59 15.76 52.57
CA GLU A 351 48.15 16.64 53.67
C GLU A 351 48.84 16.32 55.00
N LYS A 352 49.00 15.03 55.32
CA LYS A 352 49.72 14.58 56.53
C LYS A 352 51.22 14.89 56.46
N GLU A 353 51.83 14.74 55.29
CA GLU A 353 53.22 15.11 55.05
C GLU A 353 53.42 16.62 55.22
N GLN A 354 52.56 17.44 54.62
CA GLN A 354 52.59 18.90 54.81
C GLN A 354 52.38 19.31 56.28
N ALA A 355 51.45 18.67 56.99
CA ALA A 355 51.21 18.92 58.41
C ALA A 355 52.39 18.50 59.31
N LEU A 356 53.09 17.41 58.96
CA LEU A 356 54.32 17.00 59.63
C LEU A 356 55.49 17.93 59.30
N GLN A 357 55.62 18.36 58.05
CA GLN A 357 56.65 19.30 57.60
C GLN A 357 56.51 20.67 58.29
N ALA A 358 55.31 21.24 58.30
CA ALA A 358 55.02 22.48 59.04
C ALA A 358 55.28 22.34 60.55
N ARG A 359 55.07 21.14 61.12
CA ARG A 359 55.41 20.84 62.52
C ARG A 359 56.93 20.70 62.74
N ILE A 360 57.68 20.18 61.77
CA ILE A 360 59.15 20.14 61.80
C ILE A 360 59.69 21.57 61.74
N GLU A 361 59.18 22.42 60.85
CA GLU A 361 59.57 23.83 60.71
C GLU A 361 59.25 24.63 61.99
N ALA A 362 58.08 24.42 62.60
CA ALA A 362 57.75 25.02 63.89
C ALA A 362 58.70 24.56 65.02
N LEU A 363 59.03 23.26 65.08
CA LEU A 363 59.98 22.73 66.06
C LEU A 363 61.43 23.18 65.80
N GLN A 364 61.80 23.46 64.55
CA GLN A 364 63.08 24.07 64.20
C GLN A 364 63.13 25.53 64.66
N ALA A 365 62.09 26.32 64.40
CA ALA A 365 61.99 27.70 64.89
C ALA A 365 62.00 27.79 66.42
N ASP A 366 61.31 26.88 67.12
CA ASP A 366 61.40 26.75 68.59
C ASP A 366 62.82 26.37 69.03
N ASN A 367 63.48 25.43 68.33
CA ASN A 367 64.86 25.03 68.64
C ASN A 367 65.83 26.20 68.48
N ASP A 368 65.76 26.92 67.35
CA ASP A 368 66.57 28.10 67.07
C ASP A 368 66.32 29.21 68.09
N PHE A 369 65.07 29.46 68.49
CA PHE A 369 64.77 30.40 69.59
C PHE A 369 65.35 29.95 70.94
N THR A 370 65.36 28.64 71.24
CA THR A 370 66.05 28.12 72.43
C THR A 370 67.57 28.18 72.31
N ASN A 371 68.14 28.04 71.11
CA ASN A 371 69.56 28.17 70.84
C ASN A 371 70.01 29.63 70.97
N GLU A 372 69.28 30.60 70.40
CA GLU A 372 69.52 32.04 70.61
C GLU A 372 69.45 32.40 72.10
N ARG A 373 68.46 31.87 72.84
CA ARG A 373 68.39 32.03 74.30
C ARG A 373 69.58 31.38 75.02
N LEU A 374 70.05 30.21 74.59
CA LEU A 374 71.22 29.56 75.15
C LEU A 374 72.48 30.37 74.86
N THR A 375 72.72 30.81 73.62
CA THR A 375 73.85 31.67 73.25
C THR A 375 73.81 33.00 74.01
N ALA A 376 72.64 33.63 74.15
CA ALA A 376 72.49 34.86 74.95
C ALA A 376 72.77 34.64 76.44
N LEU A 377 72.40 33.48 77.00
CA LEU A 377 72.76 33.09 78.37
C LEU A 377 74.26 32.75 78.49
N GLN A 378 74.85 32.12 77.47
CA GLN A 378 76.24 31.68 77.44
C GLN A 378 77.19 32.88 77.33
N VAL A 379 76.91 33.84 76.44
CA VAL A 379 77.60 35.15 76.39
C VAL A 379 77.47 35.89 77.73
N ARG A 380 76.31 35.81 78.39
CA ARG A 380 76.10 36.41 79.72
C ARG A 380 76.88 35.69 80.83
N LEU A 381 77.20 34.41 80.65
CA LEU A 381 77.99 33.59 81.56
C LEU A 381 79.50 33.82 81.34
N GLU A 382 79.94 33.93 80.08
CA GLU A 382 81.29 34.34 79.69
C GLU A 382 81.60 35.76 80.18
N GLN A 383 80.66 36.72 80.06
CA GLN A 383 80.78 38.07 80.63
C GLN A 383 80.85 38.10 82.18
N LEU A 384 80.46 37.01 82.86
CA LEU A 384 80.64 36.85 84.29
C LEU A 384 81.98 36.16 84.61
N GLN A 385 82.43 35.20 83.80
CA GLN A 385 83.75 34.57 83.94
C GLN A 385 84.91 35.50 83.59
N GLU A 386 84.84 36.31 82.53
CA GLU A 386 85.85 37.34 82.22
C GLU A 386 86.00 38.36 83.36
N LYS A 387 84.94 38.61 84.13
CA LYS A 387 84.97 39.47 85.31
C LYS A 387 85.52 38.80 86.57
N SER A 388 85.59 37.46 86.63
CA SER A 388 86.11 36.73 87.80
C SER A 388 87.52 36.18 87.64
N ILE A 389 88.10 36.17 86.42
CA ILE A 389 89.43 35.58 86.14
C ILE A 389 90.56 36.64 86.26
N LYS A 390 90.41 37.61 87.18
CA LYS A 390 91.43 38.64 87.48
C LYS A 390 91.74 38.84 88.98
N GLU A 391 91.44 37.86 89.82
CA GLU A 391 92.02 37.75 91.17
C GLU A 391 92.16 36.26 91.56
N ASN A 392 93.38 35.74 91.59
CA ASN A 392 93.64 34.30 91.71
C ASN A 392 93.54 33.79 93.16
N ASN A 393 92.56 32.94 93.44
CA ASN A 393 92.44 32.05 94.60
C ASN A 393 91.66 30.79 94.16
N SER A 394 92.13 29.57 94.37
CA SER A 394 92.26 28.82 95.64
C SER A 394 91.04 27.92 95.91
N LEU A 395 91.26 26.86 96.68
CA LEU A 395 90.42 25.68 96.92
C LEU A 395 90.20 24.73 95.74
N ASP A 396 90.13 23.45 96.11
CA ASP A 396 90.02 22.27 95.26
C ASP A 396 88.74 21.49 95.64
N HIS A 397 88.22 20.74 94.68
CA HIS A 397 87.33 19.60 94.86
C HIS A 397 85.86 19.79 95.34
N PHE A 398 85.07 18.77 94.97
CA PHE A 398 83.84 18.24 95.60
C PHE A 398 82.43 18.68 95.16
N LEU A 399 81.58 17.64 95.02
CA LEU A 399 80.11 17.56 95.03
C LEU A 399 79.41 17.92 93.69
N LEU A 400 78.91 16.91 92.94
CA LEU A 400 77.58 16.23 93.04
C LEU A 400 76.52 16.93 92.15
N LYS A 401 75.46 16.27 91.61
CA LYS A 401 74.92 14.91 91.77
C LYS A 401 74.07 14.50 90.54
N SER A 402 73.78 13.20 90.45
CA SER A 402 72.73 12.54 89.64
C SER A 402 73.10 12.21 88.17
N GLY A 403 73.03 10.95 87.72
CA GLY A 403 72.95 9.67 88.47
C GLY A 403 71.56 9.27 88.98
N GLY A 404 71.11 8.07 88.58
CA GLY A 404 69.88 7.42 89.03
C GLY A 404 68.66 7.73 88.15
N ASP A 405 67.78 6.78 87.82
CA ASP A 405 67.83 5.34 88.14
C ASP A 405 67.12 4.47 87.11
N CYS A 406 67.60 3.23 86.96
CA CYS A 406 66.82 2.15 86.40
C CYS A 406 65.75 1.71 87.41
N THR A 407 64.52 1.45 86.98
CA THR A 407 63.63 0.51 87.69
C THR A 407 63.02 -0.49 86.72
N LEU A 408 62.98 -1.75 87.16
CA LEU A 408 62.61 -2.91 86.35
C LEU A 408 61.19 -3.36 86.72
N ILE A 409 60.19 -2.85 86.00
CA ILE A 409 58.76 -3.15 86.16
C ILE A 409 58.11 -3.12 84.77
N GLN A 410 57.19 -3.99 84.35
CA GLN A 410 56.83 -5.36 84.76
C GLN A 410 55.86 -5.97 83.69
N GLN A 411 55.94 -7.27 83.43
CA GLN A 411 54.90 -8.18 82.86
C GLN A 411 53.98 -7.75 81.68
N TYR A 412 54.00 -8.61 80.65
CA TYR A 412 52.85 -9.18 79.91
C TYR A 412 51.98 -8.33 78.94
N ILE A 413 51.33 -9.10 78.03
CA ILE A 413 50.35 -8.76 76.98
C ILE A 413 51.02 -8.18 75.70
N GLU A 414 51.22 -8.88 74.57
CA GLU A 414 50.49 -9.94 73.81
C GLU A 414 49.72 -9.37 72.59
N CYS A 415 49.43 -10.24 71.61
CA CYS A 415 48.88 -9.97 70.26
C CYS A 415 49.81 -9.19 69.31
N GLN A 416 50.33 -9.75 68.21
CA GLN A 416 49.74 -10.45 67.05
C GLN A 416 49.03 -9.54 66.03
N SER A 417 49.70 -9.28 64.90
CA SER A 417 49.05 -8.90 63.62
C SER A 417 49.90 -9.14 62.34
N VAL A 418 51.14 -9.64 62.43
CA VAL A 418 52.04 -9.88 61.28
C VAL A 418 52.09 -11.37 60.87
N ARG A 419 50.95 -12.06 60.90
CA ARG A 419 50.81 -13.45 60.38
C ARG A 419 49.54 -13.72 59.56
N GLN A 420 48.61 -12.78 59.44
CA GLN A 420 47.32 -12.98 58.72
C GLN A 420 47.33 -12.51 57.25
N LEU A 421 48.51 -12.40 56.62
CA LEU A 421 48.67 -12.04 55.20
C LEU A 421 49.35 -13.16 54.36
N LYS A 422 49.13 -14.43 54.73
CA LYS A 422 49.54 -15.58 53.90
C LYS A 422 48.51 -16.70 53.77
N GLU A 423 47.46 -16.75 54.59
CA GLU A 423 46.44 -17.80 54.55
C GLU A 423 45.13 -17.36 53.85
N ALA A 424 45.05 -16.10 53.41
CA ALA A 424 43.87 -15.54 52.74
C ALA A 424 43.83 -15.74 51.20
N VAL A 425 44.85 -16.37 50.61
CA VAL A 425 44.98 -16.51 49.14
C VAL A 425 44.62 -17.91 48.65
N ASP A 426 44.94 -18.97 49.41
CA ASP A 426 44.79 -20.36 48.96
C ASP A 426 43.38 -20.96 49.17
N SER A 427 42.46 -20.22 49.81
CA SER A 427 41.09 -20.70 50.10
C SER A 427 40.06 -20.46 48.98
N SER A 428 40.42 -19.67 47.96
CA SER A 428 39.51 -19.29 46.86
C SER A 428 39.66 -20.13 45.58
N ILE A 429 40.68 -20.99 45.48
CA ILE A 429 40.97 -21.82 44.29
C ILE A 429 40.69 -23.32 44.56
N ASN A 430 39.55 -23.62 45.22
CA ASN A 430 39.09 -24.99 45.49
C ASN A 430 37.55 -25.12 45.55
N LYS A 431 36.82 -24.29 44.77
CA LYS A 431 35.35 -24.34 44.64
C LYS A 431 34.85 -24.23 43.18
N LEU A 432 35.67 -24.66 42.22
CA LEU A 432 35.33 -24.70 40.78
C LEU A 432 35.74 -26.05 40.16
N SER A 433 35.32 -27.15 40.77
CA SER A 433 35.61 -28.52 40.33
C SER A 433 34.52 -29.51 40.77
N ASN A 434 33.26 -29.11 40.67
CA ASN A 434 32.07 -29.92 41.00
C ASN A 434 30.83 -29.37 40.26
N PHE A 435 30.82 -29.48 38.92
CA PHE A 435 29.64 -29.22 38.09
C PHE A 435 29.83 -29.82 36.66
N ASP A 436 30.10 -31.12 36.60
CA ASP A 436 30.25 -31.88 35.33
C ASP A 436 29.52 -33.25 35.38
N GLU A 437 28.54 -33.39 36.27
CA GLU A 437 27.58 -34.51 36.28
C GLU A 437 26.14 -33.99 36.50
N VAL A 438 25.17 -34.73 35.94
CA VAL A 438 23.70 -34.56 36.13
C VAL A 438 23.01 -33.36 35.43
N ILE A 439 23.26 -33.16 34.13
CA ILE A 439 22.25 -32.97 33.05
C ILE A 439 22.92 -33.51 31.75
N ASP A 440 22.36 -34.39 30.92
CA ASP A 440 21.03 -35.01 30.90
C ASP A 440 21.11 -36.52 30.60
N ALA A 441 20.23 -37.32 31.22
CA ALA A 441 20.17 -38.77 31.02
C ALA A 441 18.81 -39.17 30.47
N HIS A 442 18.58 -38.98 29.15
CA HIS A 442 17.28 -39.28 28.54
C HIS A 442 17.29 -39.81 27.10
N LEU A 443 18.32 -40.56 26.70
CA LEU A 443 18.36 -41.27 25.41
C LEU A 443 18.88 -42.71 25.52
N GLN A 444 18.04 -43.62 26.06
CA GLN A 444 18.00 -45.02 25.59
C GLN A 444 16.69 -45.71 26.05
N ASN A 445 15.55 -45.31 25.48
CA ASN A 445 14.27 -45.96 25.80
C ASN A 445 14.19 -47.34 25.10
N ASN A 446 13.70 -48.37 25.80
CA ASN A 446 13.82 -49.76 25.39
C ASN A 446 12.48 -50.50 25.64
N GLN A 447 11.80 -50.88 24.55
CA GLN A 447 10.66 -51.85 24.54
C GLN A 447 9.36 -51.32 25.21
N THR A 448 8.11 -51.73 24.89
CA THR A 448 7.58 -52.82 24.04
C THR A 448 6.08 -52.62 23.71
N THR A 449 5.55 -53.34 22.70
CA THR A 449 4.09 -53.68 22.46
C THR A 449 3.12 -52.52 22.14
N VAL A 450 1.93 -52.68 21.51
CA VAL A 450 1.06 -53.86 21.23
C VAL A 450 0.47 -53.83 19.79
N ASP A 451 0.57 -54.97 19.09
CA ASP A 451 -0.24 -55.65 18.04
C ASP A 451 -1.02 -54.98 16.86
N ASN A 452 -1.13 -55.80 15.80
CA ASN A 452 -2.22 -55.94 14.79
C ASN A 452 -2.27 -55.00 13.55
N SER A 453 -2.54 -55.48 12.32
CA SER A 453 -2.82 -56.86 11.86
C SER A 453 -2.66 -57.11 10.33
N LEU A 454 -2.38 -58.37 9.96
CA LEU A 454 -2.73 -59.12 8.72
C LEU A 454 -2.15 -58.77 7.30
N ALA A 455 -1.70 -59.84 6.62
CA ALA A 455 -1.65 -60.09 5.16
C ALA A 455 -0.71 -59.21 4.28
N SER A 456 -0.12 -59.66 3.15
CA SER A 456 0.01 -61.01 2.53
C SER A 456 1.25 -61.05 1.59
N PRO A 457 1.68 -62.22 1.05
CA PRO A 457 3.09 -62.45 0.69
C PRO A 457 3.50 -62.30 -0.80
N ASP A 458 4.78 -62.61 -1.03
CA ASP A 458 5.63 -62.62 -2.23
C ASP A 458 5.06 -63.02 -3.62
N ARG A 459 5.83 -62.59 -4.63
CA ARG A 459 5.78 -63.05 -6.04
C ARG A 459 6.47 -64.42 -6.24
N LEU A 460 6.44 -64.90 -7.49
CA LEU A 460 7.27 -65.95 -8.11
C LEU A 460 6.77 -67.41 -8.09
N LYS A 461 5.78 -67.68 -8.95
CA LYS A 461 5.71 -68.80 -9.92
C LYS A 461 5.01 -68.21 -11.17
N GLU A 462 5.44 -68.33 -12.43
CA GLU A 462 6.16 -69.38 -13.16
C GLU A 462 5.45 -70.74 -13.19
N ASN A 463 4.58 -70.93 -14.19
CA ASN A 463 4.47 -72.20 -14.90
C ASN A 463 3.73 -72.10 -16.25
N GLN A 464 4.31 -72.81 -17.23
CA GLN A 464 3.65 -73.60 -18.28
C GLN A 464 2.60 -72.97 -19.20
N ILE A 465 3.03 -72.88 -20.46
CA ILE A 465 2.22 -73.13 -21.67
C ILE A 465 1.51 -74.49 -21.52
N ASP A 466 0.23 -74.58 -21.87
CA ASP A 466 -0.37 -75.83 -22.35
C ASP A 466 -1.40 -75.51 -23.46
N ALA A 467 -1.59 -76.43 -24.40
CA ALA A 467 -2.47 -76.28 -25.54
C ALA A 467 -3.56 -77.35 -25.53
N LYS A 468 -4.82 -76.94 -25.62
CA LYS A 468 -5.97 -77.72 -26.10
C LYS A 468 -7.02 -76.79 -26.68
N GLU A 469 -7.29 -76.95 -27.97
CA GLU A 469 -8.64 -76.69 -28.50
C GLU A 469 -9.57 -77.80 -27.98
N CYS A 470 -10.87 -77.51 -27.87
CA CYS A 470 -11.88 -78.51 -27.50
C CYS A 470 -12.82 -78.81 -28.67
N ASP A 471 -13.39 -80.01 -28.62
CA ASP A 471 -14.03 -80.71 -29.74
C ASP A 471 -15.53 -80.36 -29.90
N MET A 472 -16.24 -81.15 -30.72
CA MET A 472 -17.68 -81.17 -31.03
C MET A 472 -18.10 -80.22 -32.19
N SER A 473 -18.92 -80.62 -33.18
CA SER A 473 -19.74 -81.84 -33.28
C SER A 473 -19.92 -82.42 -34.70
N ASP A 474 -20.14 -83.74 -34.73
CA ASP A 474 -21.14 -84.48 -35.52
C ASP A 474 -21.07 -84.65 -37.06
N THR A 475 -20.61 -85.85 -37.43
CA THR A 475 -21.26 -86.80 -38.36
C THR A 475 -21.38 -86.45 -39.86
N LEU A 476 -20.53 -87.11 -40.66
CA LEU A 476 -20.85 -87.45 -42.06
C LEU A 476 -21.24 -88.94 -42.17
N SER A 477 -22.34 -89.24 -42.87
CA SER A 477 -22.68 -90.59 -43.33
C SER A 477 -23.74 -90.59 -44.43
N PRO A 478 -23.41 -91.09 -45.63
CA PRO A 478 -24.41 -91.59 -46.60
C PRO A 478 -24.38 -93.12 -46.59
N SER A 479 -25.32 -93.74 -45.88
CA SER A 479 -25.57 -95.19 -45.93
C SER A 479 -26.15 -95.60 -47.29
N LYS A 480 -25.88 -96.84 -47.72
CA LYS A 480 -26.18 -97.33 -49.07
C LYS A 480 -26.99 -98.63 -49.03
N ASP A 481 -28.32 -98.48 -49.01
CA ASP A 481 -29.34 -99.54 -49.12
C ASP A 481 -30.62 -98.91 -49.72
N LYS A 482 -31.62 -99.61 -50.25
CA LYS A 482 -31.77 -100.87 -51.03
C LYS A 482 -33.28 -101.21 -51.01
N SER A 483 -33.81 -101.78 -52.11
CA SER A 483 -35.26 -102.07 -52.28
C SER A 483 -36.13 -100.80 -52.24
N SER A 484 -37.43 -100.80 -52.55
CA SER A 484 -38.39 -101.82 -53.04
C SER A 484 -39.46 -101.03 -53.85
N ASP A 485 -40.45 -101.56 -54.57
CA ASP A 485 -40.82 -102.82 -55.24
C ASP A 485 -42.32 -102.66 -55.61
N ASP A 486 -42.80 -103.41 -56.61
CA ASP A 486 -44.21 -103.81 -56.86
C ASP A 486 -45.35 -102.85 -57.36
N THR A 487 -46.29 -103.49 -58.05
CA THR A 487 -47.74 -103.23 -58.32
C THR A 487 -48.25 -102.60 -59.63
N SER A 488 -49.36 -103.20 -60.11
CA SER A 488 -50.25 -102.90 -61.26
C SER A 488 -49.60 -102.96 -62.66
N ASP A 489 -49.86 -103.94 -63.52
CA ASP A 489 -51.10 -104.70 -63.85
C ASP A 489 -52.21 -103.85 -64.49
N GLY A 490 -52.83 -104.40 -65.55
CA GLY A 490 -53.67 -103.68 -66.51
C GLY A 490 -53.88 -104.44 -67.81
N GLN A 491 -54.65 -105.54 -67.77
CA GLN A 491 -55.14 -106.23 -68.97
C GLN A 491 -56.10 -105.35 -69.79
N MET A 492 -56.14 -105.57 -71.11
CA MET A 492 -57.40 -105.59 -71.87
C MET A 492 -57.24 -106.44 -73.14
N ASP A 493 -58.16 -107.39 -73.32
CA ASP A 493 -58.37 -108.18 -74.53
C ASP A 493 -59.37 -107.47 -75.48
N GLU A 494 -59.96 -108.22 -76.42
CA GLU A 494 -61.15 -107.88 -77.25
C GLU A 494 -60.98 -106.88 -78.42
N GLN A 495 -61.65 -107.05 -79.58
CA GLN A 495 -62.17 -108.27 -80.24
C GLN A 495 -62.42 -108.02 -81.75
N GLU A 496 -62.56 -109.11 -82.50
CA GLU A 496 -63.28 -109.31 -83.79
C GLU A 496 -63.72 -108.15 -84.71
N LEU A 497 -63.38 -108.32 -86.00
CA LEU A 497 -64.24 -108.14 -87.20
C LEU A 497 -63.38 -108.56 -88.43
N ASN A 498 -63.30 -109.82 -88.83
CA ASN A 498 -64.29 -110.74 -89.42
C ASN A 498 -64.97 -110.27 -90.73
N GLU A 499 -65.10 -111.24 -91.64
CA GLU A 499 -66.00 -111.36 -92.80
C GLU A 499 -65.86 -110.46 -94.05
N SER A 500 -65.44 -111.09 -95.15
CA SER A 500 -66.34 -111.29 -96.31
C SER A 500 -65.85 -112.34 -97.34
N GLN A 501 -66.17 -113.60 -97.05
CA GLN A 501 -66.68 -114.66 -97.94
C GLN A 501 -66.53 -114.59 -99.48
N ASN A 502 -66.08 -115.74 -100.03
CA ASN A 502 -66.63 -116.46 -101.19
C ASN A 502 -66.88 -115.75 -102.54
N ARG A 503 -66.05 -116.12 -103.53
CA ARG A 503 -66.49 -116.74 -104.81
C ARG A 503 -65.41 -117.70 -105.33
N VAL A 504 -65.70 -118.82 -105.99
CA VAL A 504 -66.92 -119.67 -106.02
C VAL A 504 -66.45 -121.09 -106.43
N SER A 505 -67.15 -122.14 -105.99
CA SER A 505 -66.78 -123.54 -106.31
C SER A 505 -67.25 -124.01 -107.69
N LEU A 506 -66.82 -125.22 -108.06
CA LEU A 506 -67.47 -126.15 -108.99
C LEU A 506 -67.23 -125.96 -110.51
N LEU A 507 -66.40 -126.84 -111.07
CA LEU A 507 -66.77 -127.61 -112.26
C LEU A 507 -66.54 -129.10 -111.97
N LYS A 508 -67.39 -129.95 -112.53
CA LYS A 508 -67.51 -131.38 -112.17
C LYS A 508 -67.09 -132.30 -113.31
N GLU A 509 -66.97 -133.58 -112.96
CA GLU A 509 -66.74 -134.71 -113.87
C GLU A 509 -67.69 -134.71 -115.07
N ILE A 510 -67.18 -135.11 -116.24
CA ILE A 510 -67.92 -135.84 -117.27
C ILE A 510 -67.14 -137.13 -117.54
N ASP A 511 -67.85 -138.21 -117.86
CA ASP A 511 -67.43 -139.60 -117.68
C ASP A 511 -67.36 -140.37 -119.02
N ARG A 512 -66.50 -141.41 -119.06
CA ARG A 512 -66.59 -142.63 -119.89
C ARG A 512 -66.36 -142.63 -121.41
N ASN A 513 -65.87 -143.82 -121.84
CA ASN A 513 -65.97 -144.46 -123.17
C ASN A 513 -65.07 -143.90 -124.31
N LEU A 514 -64.62 -144.68 -125.31
CA LEU A 514 -64.88 -146.10 -125.67
C LEU A 514 -63.62 -146.76 -126.33
N GLU A 515 -63.77 -147.97 -126.88
CA GLU A 515 -62.68 -148.85 -127.38
C GLU A 515 -62.34 -148.68 -128.88
N ALA A 516 -61.14 -149.15 -129.24
CA ALA A 516 -60.71 -149.77 -130.52
C ALA A 516 -61.12 -149.18 -131.91
N GLY A 517 -60.10 -148.86 -132.72
CA GLY A 517 -60.18 -148.52 -134.16
C GLY A 517 -60.00 -147.01 -134.43
N ASP A 518 -59.13 -146.53 -135.32
CA ASP A 518 -58.15 -147.19 -136.19
C ASP A 518 -56.76 -146.52 -136.09
N THR A 519 -55.69 -147.32 -136.15
CA THR A 519 -54.32 -146.88 -135.86
C THR A 519 -53.56 -146.39 -137.11
N GLU A 520 -53.79 -145.16 -137.56
CA GLU A 520 -52.87 -144.54 -138.54
C GLU A 520 -52.68 -143.00 -138.47
N GLN A 521 -53.39 -142.25 -137.60
CA GLN A 521 -53.27 -140.78 -137.54
C GLN A 521 -52.89 -140.18 -136.17
N VAL A 522 -52.70 -141.00 -135.13
CA VAL A 522 -52.58 -140.54 -133.73
C VAL A 522 -51.24 -139.82 -133.43
N ILE A 523 -50.12 -140.29 -133.98
CA ILE A 523 -48.76 -139.80 -133.67
C ILE A 523 -48.55 -138.29 -133.96
N PRO A 524 -48.91 -137.75 -135.15
CA PRO A 524 -48.73 -136.32 -135.43
C PRO A 524 -49.71 -135.42 -134.67
N HIS A 525 -50.87 -135.92 -134.25
CA HIS A 525 -51.82 -135.17 -133.42
C HIS A 525 -51.25 -134.95 -132.01
N LEU A 526 -50.74 -136.01 -131.38
CA LEU A 526 -50.10 -135.92 -130.06
C LEU A 526 -48.83 -135.05 -130.09
N HIS A 527 -48.07 -135.04 -131.19
CA HIS A 527 -46.93 -134.13 -131.33
C HIS A 527 -47.36 -132.66 -131.34
N ARG A 528 -48.47 -132.32 -131.99
CA ARG A 528 -48.99 -130.94 -132.01
C ARG A 528 -49.49 -130.51 -130.64
N GLU A 529 -50.29 -131.34 -129.98
CA GLU A 529 -50.79 -131.06 -128.62
C GLU A 529 -49.65 -130.94 -127.61
N LEU A 530 -48.60 -131.77 -127.73
CA LEU A 530 -47.41 -131.66 -126.91
C LEU A 530 -46.66 -130.34 -127.17
N GLN A 531 -46.56 -129.88 -128.42
CA GLN A 531 -45.93 -128.60 -128.74
C GLN A 531 -46.77 -127.41 -128.27
N GLU A 532 -48.09 -127.42 -128.46
CA GLU A 532 -49.00 -126.39 -127.95
C GLU A 532 -48.97 -126.33 -126.41
N ALA A 533 -48.92 -127.48 -125.73
CA ALA A 533 -48.70 -127.57 -124.29
C ALA A 533 -47.30 -127.08 -123.86
N GLN A 534 -46.26 -127.32 -124.65
CA GLN A 534 -44.89 -126.82 -124.42
C GLN A 534 -44.84 -125.28 -124.54
N GLU A 535 -45.54 -124.70 -125.51
CA GLU A 535 -45.62 -123.25 -125.72
C GLU A 535 -46.50 -122.57 -124.64
N LEU A 536 -47.58 -123.20 -124.21
CA LEU A 536 -48.37 -122.78 -123.04
C LEU A 536 -47.56 -122.89 -121.73
N ALA A 537 -46.75 -123.93 -121.55
CA ALA A 537 -45.85 -124.07 -120.40
C ALA A 537 -44.72 -123.02 -120.42
N ASN A 538 -44.16 -122.72 -121.59
CA ASN A 538 -43.14 -121.68 -121.77
C ASN A 538 -43.70 -120.27 -121.48
N THR A 539 -44.88 -119.95 -122.00
CA THR A 539 -45.54 -118.65 -121.72
C THR A 539 -46.04 -118.53 -120.28
N GLY A 540 -46.50 -119.63 -119.67
CA GLY A 540 -46.78 -119.71 -118.23
C GLY A 540 -45.53 -119.46 -117.39
N LYS A 541 -44.41 -120.12 -117.73
CA LYS A 541 -43.10 -119.91 -117.08
C LYS A 541 -42.63 -118.46 -117.21
N GLN A 542 -42.78 -117.84 -118.39
CA GLN A 542 -42.41 -116.43 -118.58
C GLN A 542 -43.28 -115.50 -117.71
N LYS A 543 -44.61 -115.71 -117.66
CA LYS A 543 -45.50 -114.94 -116.77
C LYS A 543 -45.13 -115.11 -115.30
N CYS A 544 -44.71 -116.30 -114.87
CA CYS A 544 -44.20 -116.51 -113.50
C CYS A 544 -42.89 -115.74 -113.24
N LEU A 545 -41.99 -115.62 -114.23
CA LEU A 545 -40.76 -114.83 -114.11
C LEU A 545 -41.05 -113.32 -114.10
N GLU A 546 -42.02 -112.85 -114.90
CA GLU A 546 -42.48 -111.45 -114.91
C GLU A 546 -43.16 -111.08 -113.58
N LEU A 547 -44.03 -111.95 -113.06
CA LEU A 547 -44.63 -111.78 -111.73
C LEU A 547 -43.58 -111.85 -110.61
N GLN A 548 -42.58 -112.72 -110.70
CA GLN A 548 -41.47 -112.74 -109.73
C GLN A 548 -40.67 -111.44 -109.79
N ALA A 549 -40.38 -110.91 -110.98
CA ALA A 549 -39.64 -109.65 -111.14
C ALA A 549 -40.41 -108.46 -110.53
N LEU A 550 -41.71 -108.34 -110.81
CA LEU A 550 -42.58 -107.31 -110.23
C LEU A 550 -42.68 -107.45 -108.69
N LEU A 551 -42.80 -108.67 -108.18
CA LEU A 551 -42.90 -108.93 -106.73
C LEU A 551 -41.53 -108.74 -106.03
N GLU A 552 -40.42 -108.93 -106.72
CA GLU A 552 -39.09 -108.51 -106.25
C GLU A 552 -38.91 -106.99 -106.28
N GLU A 553 -39.48 -106.27 -107.25
CA GLU A 553 -39.45 -104.81 -107.35
C GLU A 553 -40.33 -104.15 -106.27
N GLU A 554 -41.53 -104.66 -106.04
CA GLU A 554 -42.40 -104.28 -104.91
C GLU A 554 -41.69 -104.53 -103.56
N ARG A 555 -41.00 -105.67 -103.41
CA ARG A 555 -40.16 -105.93 -102.23
C ARG A 555 -38.97 -104.98 -102.10
N ARG A 556 -38.41 -104.45 -103.20
CA ARG A 556 -37.32 -103.46 -103.17
C ARG A 556 -37.84 -102.08 -102.79
N THR A 557 -38.94 -101.63 -103.37
CA THR A 557 -39.56 -100.33 -103.04
C THR A 557 -40.08 -100.30 -101.60
N ASN A 558 -40.73 -101.37 -101.13
CA ASN A 558 -41.18 -101.49 -99.74
C ASN A 558 -39.99 -101.50 -98.75
N ARG A 559 -38.87 -102.18 -99.07
CA ARG A 559 -37.61 -102.09 -98.29
C ARG A 559 -37.05 -100.68 -98.26
N GLN A 560 -37.02 -99.97 -99.39
CA GLN A 560 -36.56 -98.59 -99.43
C GLN A 560 -37.44 -97.66 -98.59
N GLN A 561 -38.77 -97.79 -98.70
CA GLN A 561 -39.73 -97.00 -97.91
C GLN A 561 -39.63 -97.30 -96.40
N THR A 562 -39.45 -98.55 -96.02
CA THR A 562 -39.23 -98.94 -94.60
C THR A 562 -37.87 -98.48 -94.08
N GLU A 563 -36.82 -98.48 -94.91
CA GLU A 563 -35.54 -97.83 -94.57
C GLU A 563 -35.65 -96.31 -94.41
N GLU A 564 -36.38 -95.63 -95.31
CA GLU A 564 -36.56 -94.17 -95.28
C GLU A 564 -37.38 -93.74 -94.06
N SER A 565 -38.49 -94.44 -93.77
CA SER A 565 -39.23 -94.23 -92.52
C SER A 565 -38.39 -94.57 -91.27
N ALA A 566 -37.55 -95.62 -91.29
CA ALA A 566 -36.63 -95.90 -90.18
C ALA A 566 -35.54 -94.81 -90.01
N LYS A 567 -35.04 -94.21 -91.09
CA LYS A 567 -34.14 -93.06 -91.06
C LYS A 567 -34.85 -91.84 -90.44
N GLN A 568 -36.10 -91.58 -90.83
CA GLN A 568 -36.91 -90.49 -90.28
C GLN A 568 -37.28 -90.69 -88.80
N ILE A 569 -37.64 -91.91 -88.40
CA ILE A 569 -37.91 -92.29 -87.00
C ILE A 569 -36.65 -92.07 -86.15
N ARG A 570 -35.47 -92.53 -86.59
CA ARG A 570 -34.20 -92.30 -85.88
C ARG A 570 -33.87 -90.81 -85.75
N PHE A 571 -34.09 -90.01 -86.80
CA PHE A 571 -33.89 -88.57 -86.77
C PHE A 571 -34.81 -87.86 -85.77
N LEU A 572 -36.09 -88.25 -85.72
CA LEU A 572 -37.06 -87.73 -84.74
C LEU A 572 -36.71 -88.18 -83.31
N GLN A 573 -36.28 -89.44 -83.11
CA GLN A 573 -35.79 -89.94 -81.82
C GLN A 573 -34.54 -89.15 -81.35
N THR A 574 -33.60 -88.84 -82.25
CA THR A 574 -32.42 -88.02 -81.90
C THR A 574 -32.81 -86.59 -81.53
N GLN A 575 -33.75 -85.96 -82.25
CA GLN A 575 -34.27 -84.65 -81.87
C GLN A 575 -35.01 -84.66 -80.52
N LEU A 576 -35.83 -85.70 -80.27
CA LEU A 576 -36.58 -85.84 -79.02
C LEU A 576 -35.65 -86.06 -77.83
N ALA A 577 -34.62 -86.91 -77.97
CA ALA A 577 -33.58 -87.09 -76.96
C ALA A 577 -32.79 -85.80 -76.70
N LYS A 578 -32.49 -85.02 -77.74
CA LYS A 578 -31.88 -83.69 -77.55
C LYS A 578 -32.81 -82.75 -76.80
N LEU A 579 -34.08 -82.65 -77.18
CA LEU A 579 -35.05 -81.80 -76.50
C LEU A 579 -35.27 -82.21 -75.03
N GLN A 580 -35.18 -83.50 -74.70
CA GLN A 580 -35.17 -83.97 -73.31
C GLN A 580 -33.95 -83.44 -72.55
N SER A 581 -32.75 -83.58 -73.10
CA SER A 581 -31.51 -83.05 -72.50
C SER A 581 -31.50 -81.52 -72.38
N ASP A 582 -31.95 -80.80 -73.42
CA ASP A 582 -32.09 -79.34 -73.42
C ASP A 582 -33.11 -78.90 -72.33
N MET A 583 -34.21 -79.63 -72.13
CA MET A 583 -35.19 -79.38 -71.04
C MET A 583 -34.65 -79.71 -69.65
N GLU A 584 -33.83 -80.76 -69.50
CA GLU A 584 -33.22 -81.15 -68.22
C GLU A 584 -32.17 -80.12 -67.79
N ALA A 585 -31.30 -79.67 -68.71
CA ALA A 585 -30.36 -78.58 -68.46
C ALA A 585 -31.05 -77.27 -68.06
N LEU A 586 -32.19 -76.93 -68.69
CA LEU A 586 -32.98 -75.75 -68.30
C LEU A 586 -33.67 -75.90 -66.93
N ARG A 587 -34.03 -77.13 -66.52
CA ARG A 587 -34.56 -77.40 -65.16
C ARG A 587 -33.46 -77.28 -64.11
N GLU A 588 -32.28 -77.84 -64.38
CA GLU A 588 -31.12 -77.75 -63.50
C GLU A 588 -30.65 -76.29 -63.36
N GLN A 589 -30.51 -75.55 -64.46
CA GLN A 589 -30.22 -74.12 -64.43
C GLN A 589 -31.24 -73.34 -63.60
N ARG A 590 -32.54 -73.65 -63.77
CA ARG A 590 -33.60 -73.00 -62.99
C ARG A 590 -33.47 -73.30 -61.50
N GLU A 591 -33.32 -74.56 -61.09
CA GLU A 591 -33.24 -74.90 -59.66
C GLU A 591 -31.96 -74.35 -59.03
N ASN A 592 -30.83 -74.35 -59.75
CA ASN A 592 -29.60 -73.70 -59.31
C ASN A 592 -29.80 -72.19 -59.08
N THR A 593 -30.45 -71.47 -60.01
CA THR A 593 -30.78 -70.04 -59.80
C THR A 593 -31.79 -69.80 -58.67
N ILE A 594 -32.65 -70.78 -58.37
CA ILE A 594 -33.57 -70.72 -57.22
C ILE A 594 -32.81 -70.99 -55.91
N SER A 595 -31.78 -71.83 -55.90
CA SER A 595 -30.91 -72.02 -54.73
C SER A 595 -30.11 -70.74 -54.42
N THR A 596 -29.38 -70.21 -55.40
CA THR A 596 -28.54 -69.01 -55.18
C THR A 596 -29.37 -67.81 -54.75
N THR A 597 -30.54 -67.57 -55.35
CA THR A 597 -31.42 -66.46 -54.93
C THR A 597 -32.11 -66.68 -53.59
N ARG A 598 -32.25 -67.94 -53.11
CA ARG A 598 -32.66 -68.23 -51.73
C ARG A 598 -31.51 -67.97 -50.75
N GLU A 599 -30.30 -68.39 -51.07
CA GLU A 599 -29.08 -68.19 -50.26
C GLU A 599 -28.78 -66.69 -50.10
N GLU A 600 -28.82 -65.92 -51.20
CA GLU A 600 -28.74 -64.45 -51.21
C GLU A 600 -29.84 -63.81 -50.35
N LEU A 601 -31.09 -64.31 -50.43
CA LEU A 601 -32.21 -63.81 -49.63
C LEU A 601 -32.03 -64.10 -48.13
N TYR A 602 -31.51 -65.28 -47.75
CA TYR A 602 -31.23 -65.59 -46.35
C TYR A 602 -30.08 -64.72 -45.80
N SER A 603 -29.00 -64.55 -46.57
CA SER A 603 -27.89 -63.67 -46.20
C SER A 603 -28.36 -62.22 -46.00
N ALA A 604 -29.19 -61.68 -46.92
CA ALA A 604 -29.77 -60.35 -46.78
C ALA A 604 -30.72 -60.23 -45.57
N GLN A 605 -31.45 -61.30 -45.20
CA GLN A 605 -32.28 -61.31 -44.00
C GLN A 605 -31.45 -61.31 -42.70
N GLU A 606 -30.31 -62.02 -42.69
CA GLU A 606 -29.37 -62.02 -41.57
C GLU A 606 -28.68 -60.64 -41.41
N GLU A 607 -28.22 -60.02 -42.51
CA GLU A 607 -27.71 -58.65 -42.49
C GLU A 607 -28.75 -57.65 -41.95
N ILE A 608 -30.01 -57.75 -42.38
CA ILE A 608 -31.10 -56.91 -41.87
C ILE A 608 -31.34 -57.13 -40.37
N LEU A 609 -31.19 -58.35 -39.85
CA LEU A 609 -31.31 -58.64 -38.41
C LEU A 609 -30.16 -58.04 -37.61
N VAL A 610 -28.91 -58.20 -38.08
CA VAL A 610 -27.72 -57.61 -37.47
C VAL A 610 -27.81 -56.07 -37.46
N LEU A 611 -28.23 -55.46 -38.57
CA LEU A 611 -28.42 -54.01 -38.67
C LEU A 611 -29.54 -53.49 -37.74
N ARG A 612 -30.61 -54.26 -37.52
CA ARG A 612 -31.66 -53.93 -36.53
C ARG A 612 -31.11 -53.93 -35.11
N HIS A 613 -30.41 -54.99 -34.70
CA HIS A 613 -29.83 -55.05 -33.35
C HIS A 613 -28.74 -53.99 -33.12
N ALA A 614 -27.95 -53.66 -34.15
CA ALA A 614 -27.00 -52.56 -34.10
C ALA A 614 -27.71 -51.20 -33.95
N MET A 615 -28.84 -50.98 -34.64
CA MET A 615 -29.68 -49.79 -34.48
C MET A 615 -30.31 -49.72 -33.08
N GLU A 616 -30.87 -50.82 -32.57
CA GLU A 616 -31.49 -50.92 -31.25
C GLU A 616 -30.49 -50.62 -30.13
N ALA A 617 -29.28 -51.21 -30.21
CA ALA A 617 -28.18 -50.91 -29.28
C ALA A 617 -27.76 -49.44 -29.34
N ALA A 618 -27.64 -48.87 -30.54
CA ALA A 618 -27.28 -47.46 -30.72
C ALA A 618 -28.41 -46.48 -30.33
N THR A 619 -29.67 -46.91 -30.27
CA THR A 619 -30.75 -46.12 -29.64
C THR A 619 -30.69 -46.20 -28.12
N ALA A 620 -30.49 -47.39 -27.54
CA ALA A 620 -30.35 -47.58 -26.10
C ALA A 620 -29.08 -46.92 -25.53
N GLU A 621 -28.04 -46.70 -26.35
CA GLU A 621 -26.88 -45.86 -26.01
C GLU A 621 -27.28 -44.38 -25.86
N ARG A 622 -27.93 -43.82 -26.88
CA ARG A 622 -28.40 -42.42 -26.85
C ARG A 622 -29.40 -42.15 -25.73
N GLU A 623 -30.28 -43.10 -25.41
CA GLU A 623 -31.20 -42.97 -24.28
C GLU A 623 -30.46 -42.94 -22.93
N ARG A 624 -29.37 -43.71 -22.77
CA ARG A 624 -28.49 -43.64 -21.59
C ARG A 624 -27.76 -42.30 -21.52
N GLU A 625 -27.23 -41.81 -22.64
CA GLU A 625 -26.56 -40.50 -22.72
C GLU A 625 -27.52 -39.35 -22.39
N ILE A 626 -28.73 -39.36 -22.95
CA ILE A 626 -29.78 -38.37 -22.66
C ILE A 626 -30.17 -38.41 -21.17
N ALA A 627 -30.32 -39.59 -20.58
CA ALA A 627 -30.62 -39.74 -19.15
C ALA A 627 -29.47 -39.20 -18.25
N ALA A 628 -28.21 -39.45 -18.62
CA ALA A 628 -27.05 -38.90 -17.92
C ALA A 628 -27.02 -37.37 -18.01
N LEU A 629 -27.18 -36.79 -19.20
CA LEU A 629 -27.22 -35.34 -19.42
C LEU A 629 -28.39 -34.66 -18.69
N GLN A 630 -29.55 -35.31 -18.57
CA GLN A 630 -30.65 -34.84 -17.73
C GLN A 630 -30.30 -34.86 -16.24
N GLY A 631 -29.56 -35.88 -15.79
CA GLY A 631 -28.99 -35.96 -14.44
C GLY A 631 -28.04 -34.79 -14.16
N ASP A 632 -27.03 -34.59 -15.00
CA ASP A 632 -26.06 -33.50 -14.88
C ASP A 632 -26.71 -32.12 -14.91
N LEU A 633 -27.68 -31.91 -15.81
CA LEU A 633 -28.46 -30.67 -15.87
C LEU A 633 -29.22 -30.43 -14.55
N SER A 634 -29.81 -31.46 -13.95
CA SER A 634 -30.48 -31.33 -12.64
C SER A 634 -29.52 -30.91 -11.52
N VAL A 635 -28.30 -31.49 -11.48
CA VAL A 635 -27.26 -31.12 -10.52
C VAL A 635 -26.83 -29.66 -10.72
N VAL A 636 -26.53 -29.26 -11.96
CA VAL A 636 -26.12 -27.89 -12.29
C VAL A 636 -27.21 -26.87 -11.96
N THR A 637 -28.50 -27.19 -12.16
CA THR A 637 -29.59 -26.29 -11.73
C THR A 637 -29.69 -26.17 -10.21
N ALA A 638 -29.52 -27.26 -9.45
CA ALA A 638 -29.52 -27.23 -8.00
C ALA A 638 -28.32 -26.44 -7.42
N GLU A 639 -27.13 -26.56 -8.02
CA GLU A 639 -25.98 -25.73 -7.67
C GLU A 639 -26.23 -24.25 -7.99
N LEU A 640 -26.80 -23.94 -9.17
CA LEU A 640 -27.08 -22.58 -9.59
C LEU A 640 -28.11 -21.89 -8.67
N ASP A 641 -29.12 -22.61 -8.18
CA ASP A 641 -30.05 -22.08 -7.16
C ASP A 641 -29.42 -21.96 -5.77
N LYS A 642 -28.51 -22.85 -5.39
CA LYS A 642 -27.67 -22.69 -4.17
C LYS A 642 -26.78 -21.44 -4.25
N TRP A 643 -26.19 -21.16 -5.42
CA TRP A 643 -25.42 -19.93 -5.66
C TRP A 643 -26.30 -18.68 -5.63
N ARG A 644 -27.50 -18.70 -6.23
CA ARG A 644 -28.50 -17.62 -6.12
C ARG A 644 -28.87 -17.32 -4.67
N GLN A 645 -29.20 -18.36 -3.87
CA GLN A 645 -29.50 -18.19 -2.44
C GLN A 645 -28.32 -17.64 -1.64
N THR A 646 -27.09 -17.95 -2.06
CA THR A 646 -25.86 -17.44 -1.41
C THR A 646 -25.60 -15.99 -1.79
N ALA A 647 -25.83 -15.60 -3.05
CA ALA A 647 -25.75 -14.21 -3.49
C ALA A 647 -26.75 -13.32 -2.74
N VAL A 648 -28.00 -13.75 -2.58
CA VAL A 648 -29.03 -13.00 -1.82
C VAL A 648 -28.63 -12.80 -0.35
N LYS A 649 -27.93 -13.77 0.28
CA LYS A 649 -27.39 -13.59 1.64
C LYS A 649 -26.31 -12.50 1.66
N TYR A 650 -25.38 -12.51 0.71
CA TYR A 650 -24.37 -11.46 0.59
C TYR A 650 -24.95 -10.09 0.26
N GLU A 651 -26.04 -10.00 -0.53
CA GLU A 651 -26.75 -8.73 -0.75
C GLU A 651 -27.34 -8.16 0.56
N VAL A 652 -27.89 -9.01 1.43
CA VAL A 652 -28.37 -8.62 2.76
C VAL A 652 -27.21 -8.24 3.69
N GLU A 653 -26.11 -8.98 3.69
CA GLU A 653 -24.90 -8.65 4.49
C GLU A 653 -24.28 -7.32 4.04
N ILE A 654 -24.14 -7.09 2.73
CA ILE A 654 -23.68 -5.81 2.17
C ILE A 654 -24.63 -4.67 2.57
N SER A 655 -25.95 -4.88 2.53
CA SER A 655 -26.93 -3.88 2.96
C SER A 655 -26.79 -3.53 4.45
N ASN A 656 -26.58 -4.54 5.30
CA ASN A 656 -26.34 -4.35 6.73
C ASN A 656 -25.01 -3.64 7.03
N LEU A 657 -23.94 -3.96 6.28
CA LEU A 657 -22.64 -3.29 6.39
C LEU A 657 -22.68 -1.84 5.89
N GLN A 658 -23.45 -1.55 4.83
CA GLN A 658 -23.69 -0.18 4.38
C GLN A 658 -24.45 0.63 5.45
N ALA A 659 -25.46 0.04 6.09
CA ALA A 659 -26.19 0.69 7.18
C ALA A 659 -25.31 0.94 8.41
N SER A 660 -24.45 -0.01 8.80
CA SER A 660 -23.52 0.18 9.93
C SER A 660 -22.43 1.22 9.61
N PHE A 661 -21.93 1.27 8.38
CA PHE A 661 -20.98 2.29 7.94
C PHE A 661 -21.60 3.70 7.91
N GLN A 662 -22.86 3.83 7.44
CA GLN A 662 -23.60 5.11 7.53
C GLN A 662 -23.77 5.56 8.99
N LEU A 663 -24.11 4.64 9.90
CA LEU A 663 -24.23 4.94 11.32
C LEU A 663 -22.87 5.34 11.93
N GLN A 664 -21.78 4.64 11.59
CA GLN A 664 -20.42 4.99 12.01
C GLN A 664 -20.00 6.38 11.49
N SER A 665 -20.35 6.73 10.24
CA SER A 665 -20.10 8.05 9.67
C SER A 665 -20.85 9.15 10.43
N GLN A 666 -22.11 8.93 10.81
CA GLN A 666 -22.87 9.86 11.66
C GLN A 666 -22.27 9.99 13.08
N HIS A 667 -21.73 8.91 13.65
CA HIS A 667 -21.01 8.97 14.92
C HIS A 667 -19.71 9.77 14.81
N GLN A 668 -18.94 9.59 13.72
CA GLN A 668 -17.70 10.33 13.47
C GLN A 668 -17.98 11.84 13.23
N GLU A 669 -19.06 12.18 12.54
CA GLU A 669 -19.49 13.57 12.35
C GLU A 669 -19.88 14.22 13.68
N ARG A 670 -20.69 13.54 14.51
CA ARG A 670 -21.05 14.02 15.86
C ARG A 670 -19.82 14.15 16.79
N ALA A 671 -18.88 13.22 16.72
CA ALA A 671 -17.63 13.32 17.48
C ALA A 671 -16.81 14.54 17.04
N SER A 672 -16.74 14.82 15.73
CA SER A 672 -16.07 16.00 15.18
C SER A 672 -16.76 17.32 15.58
N GLN A 673 -18.10 17.33 15.65
CA GLN A 673 -18.88 18.48 16.13
C GLN A 673 -18.60 18.74 17.63
N LEU A 674 -18.67 17.71 18.47
CA LEU A 674 -18.37 17.80 19.91
C LEU A 674 -16.92 18.19 20.20
N GLN A 675 -15.97 17.73 19.38
CA GLN A 675 -14.56 18.17 19.45
C GLN A 675 -14.46 19.68 19.19
N GLY A 676 -15.11 20.20 18.14
CA GLY A 676 -15.13 21.64 17.85
C GLY A 676 -15.80 22.48 18.96
N GLU A 677 -16.83 21.95 19.62
CA GLU A 677 -17.44 22.59 20.80
C GLU A 677 -16.48 22.59 22.00
N LEU A 678 -15.75 21.49 22.25
CA LEU A 678 -14.73 21.41 23.30
C LEU A 678 -13.56 22.37 23.05
N GLU A 679 -13.05 22.44 21.82
CA GLU A 679 -11.98 23.37 21.43
C GLU A 679 -12.42 24.84 21.63
N LYS A 680 -13.67 25.17 21.28
CA LYS A 680 -14.26 26.49 21.51
C LYS A 680 -14.37 26.82 23.00
N LEU A 681 -14.88 25.89 23.81
CA LEU A 681 -14.97 26.05 25.27
C LEU A 681 -13.58 26.15 25.93
N GLN A 682 -12.58 25.41 25.43
CA GLN A 682 -11.20 25.51 25.89
C GLN A 682 -10.58 26.87 25.55
N GLY A 683 -10.89 27.43 24.37
CA GLY A 683 -10.53 28.80 24.00
C GLY A 683 -11.17 29.85 24.90
N GLU A 684 -12.48 29.72 25.17
CA GLU A 684 -13.22 30.59 26.10
C GLU A 684 -12.64 30.54 27.52
N CYS A 685 -12.44 29.33 28.08
CA CYS A 685 -11.76 29.14 29.37
C CYS A 685 -10.35 29.75 29.40
N SER A 686 -9.58 29.63 28.31
CA SER A 686 -8.24 30.23 28.21
C SER A 686 -8.30 31.76 28.20
N SER A 687 -9.31 32.35 27.54
CA SER A 687 -9.52 33.81 27.55
C SER A 687 -9.91 34.32 28.94
N LEU A 688 -10.82 33.63 29.64
CA LEU A 688 -11.23 33.95 31.01
C LEU A 688 -10.10 33.76 32.02
N GLN A 689 -9.24 32.75 31.83
CA GLN A 689 -8.03 32.57 32.63
C GLN A 689 -7.07 33.75 32.47
N ASN A 690 -6.78 34.16 31.22
CA ASN A 690 -5.94 35.34 30.94
C ASN A 690 -6.52 36.63 31.54
N GLU A 691 -7.84 36.81 31.48
CA GLU A 691 -8.53 37.94 32.12
C GLU A 691 -8.41 37.88 33.66
N CYS A 692 -8.57 36.69 34.25
CA CYS A 692 -8.37 36.48 35.69
C CYS A 692 -6.92 36.68 36.14
N ASP A 693 -5.92 36.36 35.31
CA ASP A 693 -4.51 36.64 35.54
C ASP A 693 -4.22 38.15 35.44
N SER A 694 -4.80 38.83 34.43
CA SER A 694 -4.71 40.28 34.26
C SER A 694 -5.32 41.05 35.43
N LEU A 695 -6.53 40.69 35.85
CA LEU A 695 -7.21 41.27 37.03
C LEU A 695 -6.44 40.98 38.33
N ARG A 696 -5.74 39.84 38.45
CA ARG A 696 -4.85 39.57 39.58
C ARG A 696 -3.59 40.44 39.56
N ALA A 697 -3.03 40.74 38.38
CA ALA A 697 -1.91 41.69 38.24
C ALA A 697 -2.34 43.14 38.50
N GLU A 698 -3.54 43.55 38.07
CA GLU A 698 -4.09 44.86 38.44
C GLU A 698 -4.33 44.94 39.95
N LYS A 699 -4.90 43.91 40.57
CA LYS A 699 -5.06 43.84 42.03
C LYS A 699 -3.74 43.96 42.79
N THR A 700 -2.66 43.31 42.35
CA THR A 700 -1.36 43.42 43.04
C THR A 700 -0.73 44.80 42.87
N THR A 701 -0.80 45.42 41.67
CA THR A 701 -0.31 46.79 41.48
C THR A 701 -1.17 47.84 42.22
N LEU A 702 -2.47 47.61 42.38
CA LEU A 702 -3.33 48.43 43.24
C LEU A 702 -2.97 48.29 44.72
N MET A 703 -2.72 47.06 45.22
CA MET A 703 -2.25 46.86 46.60
C MET A 703 -0.88 47.51 46.84
N GLN A 704 0.04 47.47 45.87
CA GLN A 704 1.32 48.19 45.96
C GLN A 704 1.15 49.72 45.99
N LYS A 705 0.20 50.28 45.24
CA LYS A 705 -0.14 51.71 45.31
C LYS A 705 -0.76 52.08 46.67
N LEU A 706 -1.65 51.23 47.19
CA LEU A 706 -2.30 51.43 48.48
C LEU A 706 -1.25 51.44 49.60
N HIS A 707 -0.34 50.47 49.61
CA HIS A 707 0.74 50.40 50.59
C HIS A 707 1.67 51.62 50.56
N ARG A 708 2.05 52.12 49.36
CA ARG A 708 2.80 53.38 49.25
C ARG A 708 2.04 54.59 49.79
N LEU A 709 0.73 54.65 49.60
CA LEU A 709 -0.10 55.72 50.16
C LEU A 709 -0.23 55.61 51.69
N GLU A 710 -0.14 54.41 52.26
CA GLU A 710 -0.02 54.19 53.71
C GLU A 710 1.36 54.67 54.22
N GLU A 711 2.45 54.29 53.56
CA GLU A 711 3.82 54.77 53.86
C GLU A 711 3.92 56.31 53.78
N GLU A 712 3.37 56.91 52.72
CA GLU A 712 3.32 58.37 52.54
C GLU A 712 2.45 59.05 53.62
N LEU A 713 1.31 58.44 53.99
CA LEU A 713 0.43 58.96 55.04
C LEU A 713 1.08 58.92 56.43
N ASP A 714 1.71 57.80 56.80
CA ASP A 714 2.39 57.66 58.09
C ASP A 714 3.65 58.53 58.16
N SER A 715 4.41 58.63 57.07
CA SER A 715 5.48 59.61 56.94
C SER A 715 4.96 61.06 57.01
N SER A 716 3.74 61.34 56.55
CA SER A 716 3.10 62.65 56.71
C SER A 716 2.60 62.90 58.14
N ARG A 717 2.16 61.85 58.87
CA ARG A 717 1.81 61.93 60.29
C ARG A 717 3.04 62.23 61.14
N GLU A 718 4.15 61.53 60.92
CA GLU A 718 5.43 61.75 61.58
C GLU A 718 5.96 63.19 61.34
N ARG A 719 5.85 63.71 60.10
CA ARG A 719 6.11 65.13 59.80
C ARG A 719 5.16 66.07 60.55
N SER A 720 3.89 65.72 60.73
CA SER A 720 2.93 66.51 61.49
C SER A 720 3.19 66.48 63.00
N GLU A 721 3.68 65.38 63.56
CA GLU A 721 4.05 65.25 64.98
C GLU A 721 5.36 65.98 65.30
N THR A 722 6.35 65.91 64.40
CA THR A 722 7.59 66.70 64.51
C THR A 722 7.35 68.19 64.32
N LEU A 723 6.43 68.60 63.43
CA LEU A 723 5.94 69.98 63.35
C LEU A 723 5.18 70.39 64.63
N SER A 724 4.27 69.55 65.14
CA SER A 724 3.51 69.82 66.35
C SER A 724 4.40 69.99 67.58
N SER A 725 5.36 69.11 67.80
CA SER A 725 6.34 69.22 68.89
C SER A 725 7.25 70.45 68.74
N SER A 726 7.63 70.81 67.51
CA SER A 726 8.33 72.07 67.22
C SER A 726 7.47 73.30 67.53
N LEU A 727 6.17 73.27 67.24
CA LEU A 727 5.22 74.34 67.51
C LEU A 727 5.00 74.52 69.02
N ASN A 728 4.81 73.42 69.76
CA ASN A 728 4.75 73.42 71.23
C ASN A 728 6.04 73.98 71.87
N ALA A 729 7.21 73.66 71.32
CA ALA A 729 8.49 74.24 71.76
C ALA A 729 8.57 75.76 71.47
N LEU A 730 8.06 76.19 70.32
CA LEU A 730 7.98 77.61 69.95
C LEU A 730 7.01 78.38 70.86
N GLU A 731 5.82 77.84 71.11
CA GLU A 731 4.81 78.41 72.01
C GLU A 731 5.33 78.52 73.45
N LYS A 732 6.05 77.51 73.94
CA LYS A 732 6.76 77.59 75.22
C LYS A 732 7.79 78.72 75.22
N SER A 733 8.59 78.85 74.16
CA SER A 733 9.58 79.94 74.05
C SER A 733 8.93 81.33 73.96
N GLN A 734 7.73 81.42 73.36
CA GLN A 734 6.91 82.63 73.32
C GLN A 734 6.35 82.96 74.71
N GLY A 735 5.94 81.97 75.49
CA GLY A 735 5.58 82.14 76.91
C GLY A 735 6.76 82.62 77.76
N ASP A 736 7.94 82.02 77.60
CA ASP A 736 9.17 82.46 78.28
C ASP A 736 9.59 83.89 77.89
N LEU A 737 9.35 84.30 76.62
CA LEU A 737 9.55 85.67 76.15
C LEU A 737 8.49 86.64 76.70
N ALA A 738 7.22 86.24 76.76
CA ALA A 738 6.15 87.05 77.33
C ALA A 738 6.36 87.30 78.83
N ASN A 739 6.79 86.28 79.58
CA ASN A 739 7.17 86.39 80.99
C ASN A 739 8.33 87.38 81.19
N LYS A 740 9.36 87.34 80.32
CA LYS A 740 10.47 88.31 80.33
C LYS A 740 9.99 89.72 79.98
N LEU A 741 9.10 89.87 79.00
CA LEU A 741 8.54 91.16 78.60
C LEU A 741 7.73 91.79 79.74
N GLY A 742 6.90 90.99 80.44
CA GLY A 742 6.17 91.41 81.63
C GLY A 742 7.10 91.86 82.75
N SER A 743 8.13 91.08 83.07
CA SER A 743 9.13 91.46 84.07
C SER A 743 9.88 92.76 83.72
N ILE A 744 10.17 93.00 82.44
CA ILE A 744 10.78 94.25 81.97
C ILE A 744 9.78 95.42 82.08
N GLN A 745 8.50 95.19 81.78
CA GLN A 745 7.45 96.19 81.89
C GLN A 745 7.19 96.58 83.36
N ASP A 746 7.13 95.62 84.28
CA ASP A 746 7.03 95.86 85.73
C ASP A 746 8.24 96.65 86.25
N GLN A 747 9.45 96.33 85.80
CA GLN A 747 10.67 97.07 86.13
C GLN A 747 10.60 98.52 85.64
N HIS A 748 10.21 98.74 84.38
CA HIS A 748 9.97 100.09 83.85
C HIS A 748 8.90 100.85 84.64
N GLN A 749 7.83 100.17 85.09
CA GLN A 749 6.76 100.78 85.85
C GLN A 749 7.19 101.15 87.29
N GLN A 750 8.05 100.34 87.92
CA GLN A 750 8.73 100.71 89.17
C GLN A 750 9.65 101.93 88.99
N ASP A 751 10.51 101.94 87.97
CA ASP A 751 11.48 103.02 87.80
C ASP A 751 10.81 104.34 87.35
N ALA A 752 9.73 104.26 86.55
CA ALA A 752 8.87 105.40 86.28
C ALA A 752 8.20 105.96 87.56
N SER A 753 7.85 105.11 88.53
CA SER A 753 7.31 105.56 89.82
C SER A 753 8.36 106.27 90.67
N LYS A 754 9.62 105.78 90.71
CA LYS A 754 10.75 106.47 91.36
C LYS A 754 11.01 107.84 90.72
N LEU A 755 11.03 107.91 89.39
CA LEU A 755 11.25 109.15 88.65
C LEU A 755 10.14 110.18 88.92
N LYS A 756 8.86 109.77 89.03
CA LYS A 756 7.77 110.68 89.44
C LYS A 756 7.96 111.25 90.85
N ILE A 757 8.44 110.45 91.80
CA ILE A 757 8.73 110.92 93.17
C ILE A 757 9.87 111.95 93.14
N GLN A 758 10.95 111.67 92.39
CA GLN A 758 12.07 112.60 92.24
C GLN A 758 11.65 113.91 91.55
N LEU A 759 10.80 113.84 90.52
CA LEU A 759 10.26 115.00 89.81
C LEU A 759 9.45 115.91 90.76
N ALA A 760 8.48 115.34 91.49
CA ALA A 760 7.69 116.10 92.46
C ALA A 760 8.55 116.75 93.57
N GLN A 761 9.66 116.10 93.94
CA GLN A 761 10.63 116.63 94.91
C GLN A 761 11.46 117.79 94.34
N ALA A 762 11.73 117.79 93.04
CA ALA A 762 12.36 118.92 92.32
C ALA A 762 11.36 120.07 92.08
N GLU A 763 10.11 119.76 91.72
CA GLU A 763 9.02 120.73 91.53
C GLU A 763 8.66 121.48 92.83
N SER A 764 8.88 120.89 94.01
CA SER A 764 8.78 121.65 95.26
C SER A 764 9.89 122.69 95.35
N ARG A 765 11.16 122.26 95.19
CA ARG A 765 12.32 123.15 95.30
C ARG A 765 12.26 124.32 94.31
N THR A 766 11.75 124.13 93.09
CA THR A 766 11.55 125.23 92.14
C THR A 766 10.39 126.15 92.50
N ARG A 767 9.30 125.65 93.11
CA ARG A 767 8.26 126.52 93.68
C ARG A 767 8.76 127.33 94.87
N ASP A 768 9.58 126.74 95.72
CA ASP A 768 10.17 127.41 96.88
C ASP A 768 11.12 128.53 96.41
N LEU A 769 12.00 128.27 95.44
CA LEU A 769 12.88 129.26 94.81
C LEU A 769 12.13 130.34 94.00
N GLN A 770 11.05 129.99 93.29
CA GLN A 770 10.23 130.97 92.56
C GLN A 770 9.61 131.99 93.54
N LYS A 771 9.19 131.54 94.72
CA LYS A 771 8.63 132.43 95.74
C LYS A 771 9.69 133.42 96.27
N GLU A 772 10.90 132.96 96.54
CA GLU A 772 12.02 133.85 96.92
C GLU A 772 12.32 134.87 95.81
N TYR A 773 12.26 134.46 94.55
CA TYR A 773 12.41 135.37 93.40
C TYR A 773 11.30 136.43 93.37
N ASP A 774 10.03 136.04 93.45
CA ASP A 774 8.88 136.94 93.41
C ASP A 774 8.93 137.96 94.57
N ASP A 775 9.29 137.52 95.78
CA ASP A 775 9.48 138.39 96.95
C ASP A 775 10.60 139.44 96.71
N THR A 776 11.72 139.07 96.07
CA THR A 776 12.77 140.06 95.69
C THR A 776 12.35 140.99 94.55
N GLN A 777 11.51 140.53 93.62
CA GLN A 777 11.02 141.35 92.50
C GLN A 777 10.05 142.43 92.99
N ASN A 778 9.18 142.11 93.95
CA ASN A 778 8.28 143.08 94.60
C ASN A 778 9.08 144.19 95.32
N LEU A 779 10.13 143.82 96.07
CA LEU A 779 11.00 144.79 96.75
C LEU A 779 11.70 145.75 95.78
N LEU A 780 12.06 145.28 94.58
CA LEU A 780 12.62 146.11 93.51
C LEU A 780 11.57 147.04 92.86
N SER A 781 10.29 146.65 92.78
CA SER A 781 9.25 147.51 92.23
C SER A 781 8.90 148.68 93.16
N ASP A 782 8.81 148.46 94.47
CA ASP A 782 8.57 149.53 95.45
C ASP A 782 9.68 150.58 95.40
N LEU A 783 10.94 150.13 95.35
CA LEU A 783 12.11 151.01 95.31
C LEU A 783 12.16 151.84 94.02
N ARG A 784 11.72 151.25 92.89
CA ARG A 784 11.62 151.94 91.60
C ARG A 784 10.49 152.98 91.60
N GLN A 785 9.34 152.65 92.19
CA GLN A 785 8.19 153.57 92.27
C GLN A 785 8.50 154.83 93.09
N GLN A 786 9.25 154.71 94.20
CA GLN A 786 9.68 155.88 94.97
C GLN A 786 10.67 156.78 94.20
N TYR A 787 11.49 156.21 93.32
CA TYR A 787 12.37 156.97 92.44
C TYR A 787 11.58 157.73 91.35
N GLU A 788 10.61 157.08 90.71
CA GLU A 788 9.74 157.72 89.71
C GLU A 788 8.88 158.86 90.31
N GLN A 789 8.37 158.72 91.54
CA GLN A 789 7.68 159.81 92.23
C GLN A 789 8.58 161.02 92.48
N THR A 790 9.81 160.81 92.98
CA THR A 790 10.74 161.92 93.28
C THR A 790 11.29 162.59 92.02
N GLU A 791 11.33 161.91 90.86
CA GLU A 791 11.61 162.55 89.57
C GLU A 791 10.42 163.36 89.03
N GLN A 792 9.19 162.86 89.17
CA GLN A 792 7.98 163.58 88.73
C GLN A 792 7.74 164.89 89.52
N GLU A 793 7.90 164.87 90.85
CA GLU A 793 7.76 166.09 91.68
C GLU A 793 8.74 167.19 91.25
N LYS A 794 9.99 166.80 90.95
CA LYS A 794 11.04 167.71 90.46
C LYS A 794 10.70 168.34 89.11
N LEU A 795 10.08 167.58 88.20
CA LEU A 795 9.65 168.09 86.89
C LEU A 795 8.44 169.03 87.02
N SER A 796 7.46 168.70 87.87
CA SER A 796 6.28 169.55 88.11
C SER A 796 6.66 170.96 88.59
N ILE A 797 7.59 171.05 89.55
CA ILE A 797 8.09 172.33 90.10
C ILE A 797 8.81 173.18 89.02
N ASN A 798 9.41 172.54 88.01
CA ASN A 798 10.10 173.24 86.93
C ASN A 798 9.12 173.83 85.89
N ASP A 799 8.04 173.13 85.56
CA ASP A 799 7.03 173.60 84.60
C ASP A 799 6.18 174.76 85.15
N GLU A 800 5.84 174.75 86.45
CA GLU A 800 5.16 175.87 87.11
C GLU A 800 5.99 177.18 87.04
N LEU A 801 7.31 177.07 87.06
CA LEU A 801 8.24 178.19 86.98
C LEU A 801 8.26 178.86 85.59
N GLU A 802 7.99 178.13 84.52
CA GLU A 802 7.87 178.68 83.16
C GLU A 802 6.43 179.11 82.81
N GLN A 803 5.38 178.37 83.19
CA GLN A 803 4.01 178.75 82.82
C GLN A 803 3.58 180.10 83.41
N CYS A 804 3.97 180.40 84.66
CA CYS A 804 3.66 181.70 85.28
C CYS A 804 4.41 182.87 84.61
N LYS A 805 5.55 182.58 83.96
CA LYS A 805 6.41 183.52 83.21
C LYS A 805 5.82 183.89 81.85
N VAL A 806 5.02 183.00 81.24
CA VAL A 806 4.32 183.21 79.96
C VAL A 806 3.10 184.11 80.13
N ASN A 807 2.31 183.89 81.19
CA ASN A 807 1.14 184.74 81.49
C ASN A 807 1.50 186.21 81.80
N LEU A 808 2.77 186.48 82.11
CA LEU A 808 3.33 187.82 82.33
C LEU A 808 3.49 188.65 81.04
N LYS A 809 3.09 188.14 79.86
CA LYS A 809 3.29 188.80 78.55
C LYS A 809 2.05 189.06 77.70
N LEU A 810 0.83 188.73 78.15
CA LEU A 810 -0.41 189.08 77.42
C LEU A 810 -1.29 190.12 78.14
N LEU A 811 -0.65 191.20 78.56
CA LEU A 811 -1.08 192.59 78.33
C LEU A 811 -2.50 193.03 78.77
N GLN A 812 -2.54 193.54 79.99
CA GLN A 812 -2.79 194.98 80.20
C GLN A 812 -4.17 195.59 79.81
N GLU A 813 -5.27 194.86 80.01
CA GLU A 813 -6.58 195.48 80.30
C GLU A 813 -7.28 194.79 81.48
N LYS A 814 -7.52 195.52 82.59
CA LYS A 814 -8.36 195.18 83.79
C LYS A 814 -7.90 193.87 84.52
N GLY A 815 -7.46 193.85 85.78
CA GLY A 815 -7.91 194.53 87.01
C GLY A 815 -8.75 193.56 87.88
N SER A 816 -8.60 193.37 89.21
CA SER A 816 -7.75 194.06 90.21
C SER A 816 -7.63 193.29 91.57
N SER A 817 -6.45 193.33 92.23
CA SER A 817 -6.23 193.24 93.72
C SER A 817 -6.21 191.82 94.44
N PRO A 818 -5.76 191.64 95.74
CA PRO A 818 -4.64 190.74 96.16
C PRO A 818 -4.95 189.83 97.44
N SER A 819 -4.12 189.38 98.43
CA SER A 819 -2.70 189.52 98.93
C SER A 819 -2.34 188.55 100.14
N ILE A 820 -1.03 188.30 100.44
CA ILE A 820 -0.40 188.12 101.82
C ILE A 820 -0.64 186.75 102.59
N LEU A 821 0.15 186.14 103.55
CA LEU A 821 1.29 186.46 104.49
C LEU A 821 2.26 185.26 104.95
N GLN A 822 3.58 185.32 104.68
CA GLN A 822 4.81 185.00 105.52
C GLN A 822 5.02 183.66 106.41
N PRO A 823 6.00 183.52 107.40
CA PRO A 823 7.32 182.84 107.18
C PRO A 823 8.11 182.08 108.36
N VAL A 824 9.41 181.70 108.14
CA VAL A 824 10.63 181.72 109.06
C VAL A 824 11.19 180.50 109.89
N GLN A 825 12.44 180.07 109.54
CA GLN A 825 13.71 179.69 110.28
C GLN A 825 13.97 178.51 111.31
N ALA A 826 15.09 177.79 111.02
CA ALA A 826 16.30 177.47 111.86
C ALA A 826 16.42 176.25 112.82
N ILE A 827 17.71 175.93 113.16
CA ILE A 827 18.25 174.90 114.10
C ILE A 827 18.29 173.46 113.50
N SER A 828 19.32 172.58 113.69
CA SER A 828 20.50 172.51 114.58
C SER A 828 21.81 171.97 113.89
N ILE A 829 22.87 171.70 114.69
CA ILE A 829 24.04 170.83 114.40
C ILE A 829 24.18 169.86 115.59
N GLY A 830 24.59 168.58 115.41
CA GLY A 830 24.95 167.76 116.57
C GLY A 830 25.28 166.26 116.44
N LEU A 831 24.76 165.51 115.45
CA LEU A 831 24.85 164.02 115.46
C LEU A 831 25.55 163.37 114.25
N PHE A 832 26.53 164.06 113.66
CA PHE A 832 27.69 163.35 113.12
C PHE A 832 28.53 162.85 114.30
N LEU A 833 28.79 161.52 114.37
CA LEU A 833 29.97 160.83 114.95
C LEU A 833 29.65 159.44 115.52
N ALA A 834 28.43 159.18 116.03
CA ALA A 834 28.15 157.95 116.80
C ALA A 834 27.99 156.67 115.94
N LEU A 835 27.33 156.76 114.78
CA LEU A 835 26.81 155.58 114.07
C LEU A 835 27.80 154.95 113.07
N LEU A 836 28.90 155.63 112.75
CA LEU A 836 29.94 155.12 111.83
C LEU A 836 30.91 154.12 112.49
N TYR A 837 30.75 153.80 113.79
CA TYR A 837 31.67 152.94 114.54
C TYR A 837 31.13 151.53 114.86
N TRP A 838 29.81 151.28 114.75
CA TRP A 838 29.22 150.08 115.35
C TRP A 838 29.18 148.83 114.45
N CYS A 839 28.85 148.95 113.16
CA CYS A 839 28.35 147.80 112.38
C CYS A 839 29.33 147.15 111.38
N PHE A 840 30.57 147.64 111.23
CA PHE A 840 31.58 146.97 110.40
C PHE A 840 32.48 146.03 111.24
N GLY A 841 31.95 144.85 111.56
CA GLY A 841 32.78 143.73 112.01
C GLY A 841 32.11 142.72 112.94
N GLN A 842 31.62 141.61 112.39
CA GLN A 842 32.10 140.28 112.77
C GLN A 842 31.69 139.19 111.77
N LEU A 843 32.71 138.42 111.36
CA LEU A 843 32.68 137.14 110.63
C LEU A 843 32.08 137.15 109.19
N TRP A 844 32.48 136.29 108.24
CA TRP A 844 32.89 134.86 108.20
C TRP A 844 31.71 133.86 108.22
#